data_AF-H8FMY1-F1
#
_entry.id   AF-H8FMY1-F1
#
_cell.length_a   1.000
_cell.length_b   1.000
_cell.length_c   1.000
_cell.angle_alpha   90.00
_cell.angle_beta   90.00
_cell.angle_gamma   90.00
#
_symmetry.space_group_name_H-M   'P 1'
#
loop_
_entity.id
_entity.type
_entity.pdbx_description
1 polymer ?
#
loop_
_entity_poly.entity_id
_entity_poly.type
_entity_poly.pdbx_seq_one_letter_code
_entity_poly.pdbx_strand_id
1 'polypeptide(L)'
;MSIKSFVSTCLAAVSAFLVITAILLLAENWHDFHASREAGDLVDLLGAATQVSEALAPERGATNVALDGDAASRKVLTETRARVDAAFERITRISKDSSAPEFHDAIDKLMKIRAEVNVWRSKADALMGGDHEKTDAFRKDYLEAMYTMLHTVGRSNARIERRLSVLDAEVAYPAALATATWNLRDQAGRLSTIYTVAITSGKPFSPETMQEVDTTQGRMRQLWEHISEQAGSPESPAILRGGVEKVDAGFFAQFKPLRDRVAKAAMSDGAYDLDQAEWRRLSSPMLQSIMLMRDAAIEEAARTATENHAHAGRNLFFVGLLLSAAAVTLTIAVLGINRRVIVPLARLTSVIDEFASGSRDFVVPYADRNDETGRMAKAIEILRDKARETDKLAQQEAAAARTRDERRQRVETVTSGFVESIDTVVGGVSNAINGLRTATETLSATSATTTEQSSVVATAADNASSNVQTVAAAAEELSNSIQEISRRVTETAAAMNSAVQEAESTSATVRGLADAARRIGDVVSLITDIASQTNLLALNATIEAARAGEAGKGFAVVAGEVKTLANQTARATDDIQAQVAEIQAETDRAVNAIIGISNTIATVNQYTIGIASAVEEQGAATQEIARNVQQAAQGTSEVSNSIARVLEAERATVNAASELTALADRLNGESARLRHNVGEFVTEVKKG
;
A
#
# COMPACT_ATOMS: atom_id res chain seq x y z
N MET A 1 -38.90 34.15 24.08
CA MET A 1 -37.63 33.63 24.63
C MET A 1 -36.93 34.77 25.35
N SER A 2 -36.49 34.62 26.61
CA SER A 2 -35.84 35.73 27.31
C SER A 2 -34.44 36.00 26.74
N ILE A 3 -33.93 37.23 26.80
CA ILE A 3 -32.57 37.57 26.35
C ILE A 3 -31.55 36.65 27.04
N LYS A 4 -31.76 36.35 28.33
CA LYS A 4 -30.97 35.38 29.09
C LYS A 4 -30.95 34.00 28.44
N SER A 5 -32.12 33.43 28.11
CA SER A 5 -32.18 32.09 27.53
C SER A 5 -31.59 32.06 26.11
N PHE A 6 -31.77 33.11 25.32
CA PHE A 6 -31.17 33.22 23.98
C PHE A 6 -29.64 33.24 24.05
N VAL A 7 -29.05 34.15 24.85
CA VAL A 7 -27.60 34.27 25.00
C VAL A 7 -26.97 33.01 25.61
N SER A 8 -27.61 32.40 26.62
CA SER A 8 -27.13 31.13 27.18
C SER A 8 -27.18 29.98 26.16
N THR A 9 -28.20 29.93 25.30
CA THR A 9 -28.30 28.91 24.25
C THR A 9 -27.23 29.10 23.18
N CYS A 10 -26.97 30.35 22.74
CA CYS A 10 -25.89 30.64 21.80
C CYS A 10 -24.51 30.29 22.37
N LEU A 11 -24.24 30.64 23.64
CA LEU A 11 -22.99 30.27 24.32
C LEU A 11 -22.83 28.76 24.46
N ALA A 12 -23.91 28.04 24.77
CA ALA A 12 -23.91 26.59 24.86
C ALA A 12 -23.63 25.94 23.49
N ALA A 13 -24.25 26.45 22.42
CA ALA A 13 -24.03 25.95 21.06
C ALA A 13 -22.58 26.13 20.59
N VAL A 14 -22.01 27.33 20.79
CA VAL A 14 -20.59 27.60 20.45
C VAL A 14 -19.65 26.74 21.29
N SER A 15 -19.92 26.59 22.60
CA SER A 15 -19.11 25.74 23.47
C SER A 15 -19.18 24.27 23.05
N ALA A 16 -20.36 23.76 22.70
CA ALA A 16 -20.53 22.40 22.22
C ALA A 16 -19.76 22.16 20.91
N PHE A 17 -19.83 23.09 19.96
CA PHE A 17 -19.08 23.00 18.71
C PHE A 17 -17.56 22.95 18.93
N LEU A 18 -17.04 23.82 19.81
CA LEU A 18 -15.61 23.84 20.16
C LEU A 18 -15.18 22.54 20.86
N VAL A 19 -15.99 22.01 21.77
CA VAL A 19 -15.71 20.73 22.46
C VAL A 19 -15.71 19.57 21.48
N ILE A 20 -16.67 19.49 20.55
CA ILE A 20 -16.70 18.43 19.52
C ILE A 20 -15.44 18.51 18.66
N THR A 21 -15.07 19.71 18.19
CA THR A 21 -13.86 19.91 17.37
C THR A 21 -12.60 19.51 18.14
N ALA A 22 -12.51 19.87 19.43
CA ALA A 22 -11.40 19.49 20.30
C ALA A 22 -11.29 17.97 20.50
N ILE A 23 -12.42 17.28 20.66
CA ILE A 23 -12.46 15.82 20.79
C ILE A 23 -11.99 15.15 19.50
N LEU A 24 -12.45 15.62 18.33
CA LEU A 24 -12.02 15.09 17.04
C LEU A 24 -10.51 15.26 16.83
N LEU A 25 -9.98 16.44 17.13
CA LEU A 25 -8.56 16.75 16.96
C LEU A 25 -7.67 15.96 17.95
N LEU A 26 -8.15 15.74 19.18
CA LEU A 26 -7.49 14.83 20.14
C LEU A 26 -7.54 13.38 19.68
N ALA A 27 -8.67 12.93 19.14
CA ALA A 27 -8.83 11.56 18.66
C ALA A 27 -7.89 11.26 17.48
N GLU A 28 -7.73 12.21 16.56
CA GLU A 28 -6.79 12.11 15.44
C GLU A 28 -5.33 12.02 15.93
N ASN A 29 -4.88 12.95 16.78
CA ASN A 29 -3.51 12.91 17.31
C ASN A 29 -3.24 11.68 18.21
N TRP A 30 -4.27 11.20 18.90
CA TRP A 30 -4.20 9.95 19.67
C TRP A 30 -4.06 8.74 18.75
N HIS A 31 -4.78 8.74 17.63
CA HIS A 31 -4.66 7.70 16.61
C HIS A 31 -3.24 7.67 16.03
N ASP A 32 -2.68 8.81 15.64
CA ASP A 32 -1.32 8.91 15.08
C ASP A 32 -0.25 8.45 16.09
N PHE A 33 -0.42 8.79 17.37
CA PHE A 33 0.47 8.34 18.43
C PHE A 33 0.45 6.81 18.60
N HIS A 34 -0.73 6.19 18.49
CA HIS A 34 -0.85 4.74 18.54
C HIS A 34 -0.34 4.06 17.27
N ALA A 35 -0.63 4.61 16.08
CA ALA A 35 -0.17 4.08 14.80
C ALA A 35 1.37 4.09 14.71
N SER A 36 2.01 5.19 15.12
CA SER A 36 3.48 5.29 15.16
C SER A 36 4.12 4.31 16.16
N ARG A 37 3.47 4.04 17.30
CA ARG A 37 3.92 3.01 18.24
C ARG A 37 3.82 1.61 17.64
N GLU A 38 2.68 1.31 17.02
CA GLU A 38 2.44 0.03 16.35
C GLU A 38 3.46 -0.20 15.22
N ALA A 39 3.79 0.84 14.44
CA ALA A 39 4.82 0.77 13.41
C ALA A 39 6.19 0.39 14.00
N GLY A 40 6.59 0.97 15.12
CA GLY A 40 7.83 0.60 15.83
C GLY A 40 7.86 -0.88 16.23
N ASP A 41 6.78 -1.38 16.86
CA ASP A 41 6.68 -2.78 17.26
C ASP A 41 6.76 -3.75 16.06
N LEU A 42 6.19 -3.35 14.92
CA LEU A 42 6.23 -4.14 13.68
C LEU A 42 7.61 -4.17 13.05
N VAL A 43 8.38 -3.08 13.11
CA VAL A 43 9.79 -3.08 12.68
C VAL A 43 10.63 -4.04 13.54
N ASP A 44 10.44 -4.02 14.86
CA ASP A 44 11.12 -4.95 15.76
C ASP A 44 10.78 -6.40 15.44
N LEU A 45 9.50 -6.68 15.20
CA LEU A 45 9.02 -8.00 14.81
C LEU A 45 9.60 -8.45 13.45
N LEU A 46 9.64 -7.56 12.45
CA LEU A 46 10.25 -7.83 11.16
C LEU A 46 11.74 -8.14 11.29
N GLY A 47 12.46 -7.36 12.10
CA GLY A 47 13.87 -7.58 12.38
C GLY A 47 14.14 -8.92 13.07
N ALA A 48 13.26 -9.34 13.99
CA ALA A 48 13.38 -10.64 14.63
C ALA A 48 13.00 -11.82 13.71
N ALA A 49 11.97 -11.66 12.87
CA ALA A 49 11.54 -12.68 11.93
C ALA A 49 12.57 -12.93 10.81
N THR A 50 13.20 -11.86 10.29
CA THR A 50 14.30 -11.98 9.32
C THR A 50 15.54 -12.66 9.92
N GLN A 51 15.80 -12.50 11.22
CA GLN A 51 16.86 -13.23 11.92
C GLN A 51 16.56 -14.73 12.08
N VAL A 52 15.30 -15.14 12.24
CA VAL A 52 14.93 -16.57 12.22
C VAL A 52 15.24 -17.18 10.87
N SER A 53 14.84 -16.50 9.80
CA SER A 53 15.20 -16.86 8.43
C SER A 53 16.72 -17.01 8.25
N GLU A 54 17.50 -16.05 8.75
CA GLU A 54 18.97 -16.08 8.73
C GLU A 54 19.55 -17.26 9.50
N ALA A 55 19.02 -17.57 10.68
CA ALA A 55 19.54 -18.65 11.53
C ALA A 55 19.17 -20.06 11.02
N LEU A 56 17.98 -20.21 10.42
CA LEU A 56 17.49 -21.50 9.90
C LEU A 56 18.32 -22.00 8.71
N ALA A 57 18.78 -21.11 7.84
CA ALA A 57 19.53 -21.49 6.64
C ALA A 57 20.87 -22.21 6.96
N PRO A 58 21.72 -21.74 7.90
CA PRO A 58 22.89 -22.48 8.38
C PRO A 58 22.55 -23.80 9.06
N GLU A 59 21.50 -23.87 9.89
CA GLU A 59 21.10 -25.12 10.55
C GLU A 59 20.71 -26.20 9.53
N ARG A 60 19.99 -25.82 8.46
CA ARG A 60 19.67 -26.72 7.35
C ARG A 60 20.92 -27.37 6.78
N GLY A 61 21.95 -26.56 6.50
CA GLY A 61 23.23 -27.05 5.98
C GLY A 61 24.02 -27.89 6.99
N ALA A 62 24.07 -27.45 8.25
CA ALA A 62 24.81 -28.15 9.30
C ALA A 62 24.17 -29.51 9.64
N THR A 63 22.84 -29.60 9.63
CA THR A 63 22.11 -30.85 9.86
C THR A 63 22.46 -31.87 8.77
N ASN A 64 22.47 -31.44 7.52
CA ASN A 64 22.81 -32.29 6.38
C ASN A 64 24.23 -32.90 6.50
N VAL A 65 25.19 -32.11 7.00
CA VAL A 65 26.58 -32.52 7.16
C VAL A 65 26.77 -33.40 8.41
N ALA A 66 26.06 -33.12 9.50
CA ALA A 66 26.23 -33.82 10.77
C ALA A 66 25.63 -35.25 10.78
N LEU A 67 24.72 -35.57 9.86
CA LEU A 67 24.12 -36.90 9.75
C LEU A 67 25.17 -37.99 9.51
N ASP A 68 26.10 -37.75 8.57
CA ASP A 68 27.23 -38.64 8.25
C ASP A 68 28.56 -38.13 8.82
N GLY A 69 28.53 -37.02 9.54
CA GLY A 69 29.71 -36.29 9.97
C GLY A 69 30.30 -36.74 11.32
N ASP A 70 31.48 -36.21 11.60
CA ASP A 70 32.26 -36.46 12.80
C ASP A 70 31.85 -35.58 14.00
N ALA A 71 32.57 -35.69 15.12
CA ALA A 71 32.30 -34.87 16.31
C ALA A 71 32.42 -33.36 16.05
N ALA A 72 33.27 -32.93 15.12
CA ALA A 72 33.43 -31.52 14.77
C ALA A 72 32.19 -30.98 14.03
N SER A 73 31.65 -31.74 13.07
CA SER A 73 30.41 -31.38 12.37
C SER A 73 29.20 -31.27 13.31
N ARG A 74 29.13 -32.16 14.32
CA ARG A 74 28.06 -32.13 15.34
C ARG A 74 28.17 -30.92 16.26
N LYS A 75 29.39 -30.49 16.60
CA LYS A 75 29.61 -29.25 17.35
C LYS A 75 29.08 -28.03 16.58
N VAL A 76 29.37 -27.94 15.29
CA VAL A 76 28.86 -26.85 14.42
C VAL A 76 27.33 -26.88 14.38
N LEU A 77 26.72 -28.07 14.29
CA LEU A 77 25.26 -28.20 14.36
C LEU A 77 24.70 -27.66 15.68
N THR A 78 25.27 -28.01 16.83
CA THR A 78 24.85 -27.48 18.14
C THR A 78 24.91 -25.95 18.18
N GLU A 79 25.99 -25.34 17.66
CA GLU A 79 26.14 -23.88 17.59
C GLU A 79 25.11 -23.23 16.65
N THR A 80 24.76 -23.86 15.52
CA THR A 80 23.69 -23.37 14.63
C THR A 80 22.30 -23.48 15.27
N ARG A 81 22.01 -24.59 15.97
CA ARG A 81 20.73 -24.79 16.66
C ARG A 81 20.49 -23.75 17.75
N ALA A 82 21.54 -23.45 18.54
CA ALA A 82 21.49 -22.42 19.56
C ALA A 82 21.16 -21.03 18.99
N ARG A 83 21.66 -20.70 17.79
CA ARG A 83 21.31 -19.45 17.09
C ARG A 83 19.85 -19.40 16.66
N VAL A 84 19.31 -20.51 16.15
CA VAL A 84 17.89 -20.61 15.79
C VAL A 84 17.00 -20.47 17.03
N ASP A 85 17.37 -21.12 18.14
CA ASP A 85 16.62 -21.02 19.39
C ASP A 85 16.61 -19.58 19.93
N ALA A 86 17.76 -18.91 19.93
CA ALA A 86 17.88 -17.52 20.33
C ALA A 86 17.04 -16.58 19.45
N ALA A 87 16.98 -16.83 18.13
CA ALA A 87 16.16 -16.04 17.21
C ALA A 87 14.65 -16.20 17.52
N PHE A 88 14.18 -17.42 17.79
CA PHE A 88 12.79 -17.64 18.19
C PHE A 88 12.47 -17.04 19.57
N GLU A 89 13.40 -17.12 20.53
CA GLU A 89 13.22 -16.49 21.85
C GLU A 89 13.09 -14.96 21.75
N ARG A 90 13.83 -14.34 20.83
CA ARG A 90 13.72 -12.90 20.56
C ARG A 90 12.32 -12.54 20.06
N ILE A 91 11.75 -13.31 19.13
CA ILE A 91 10.36 -13.12 18.67
C ILE A 91 9.38 -13.27 19.84
N THR A 92 9.53 -14.30 20.68
CA THR A 92 8.66 -14.49 21.85
C THR A 92 8.73 -13.31 22.82
N ARG A 93 9.92 -12.72 23.01
CA ARG A 93 10.08 -11.54 23.86
C ARG A 93 9.34 -10.33 23.28
N ILE A 94 9.61 -10.01 22.02
CA ILE A 94 8.98 -8.88 21.32
C ILE A 94 7.45 -9.03 21.28
N SER A 95 6.95 -10.25 21.08
CA SER A 95 5.50 -10.51 21.07
C SER A 95 4.79 -10.20 22.39
N LYS A 96 5.46 -10.31 23.54
CA LYS A 96 4.83 -10.06 24.85
C LYS A 96 4.62 -8.58 25.11
N ASP A 97 5.48 -7.74 24.54
CA ASP A 97 5.52 -6.31 24.78
C ASP A 97 4.86 -5.51 23.64
N SER A 98 4.50 -6.19 22.54
CA SER A 98 3.91 -5.59 21.34
C SER A 98 2.48 -5.10 21.55
N SER A 99 2.20 -3.91 21.04
CA SER A 99 0.88 -3.28 21.00
C SER A 99 0.03 -3.67 19.78
N ALA A 100 0.49 -4.64 18.96
CA ALA A 100 -0.14 -5.07 17.71
C ALA A 100 -0.87 -6.44 17.83
N PRO A 101 -2.06 -6.53 18.46
CA PRO A 101 -2.72 -7.79 18.77
C PRO A 101 -3.18 -8.59 17.54
N GLU A 102 -3.34 -7.93 16.40
CA GLU A 102 -3.67 -8.54 15.10
C GLU A 102 -2.52 -9.37 14.52
N PHE A 103 -1.31 -9.24 15.05
CA PHE A 103 -0.13 -10.04 14.66
C PHE A 103 0.15 -11.24 15.56
N HIS A 104 -0.68 -11.49 16.59
CA HIS A 104 -0.61 -12.74 17.35
C HIS A 104 -0.71 -13.97 16.43
N ASP A 105 -1.55 -13.95 15.38
CA ASP A 105 -1.62 -15.06 14.40
C ASP A 105 -0.31 -15.23 13.60
N ALA A 106 0.38 -14.14 13.26
CA ALA A 106 1.67 -14.21 12.57
C ALA A 106 2.76 -14.77 13.50
N ILE A 107 2.76 -14.33 14.76
CA ILE A 107 3.64 -14.85 15.82
C ILE A 107 3.34 -16.32 16.10
N ASP A 108 2.07 -16.72 16.18
CA ASP A 108 1.64 -18.10 16.39
C ASP A 108 2.11 -19.00 15.25
N LYS A 109 2.04 -18.52 14.01
CA LYS A 109 2.61 -19.21 12.84
C LYS A 109 4.12 -19.38 12.97
N LEU A 110 4.85 -18.34 13.40
CA LEU A 110 6.29 -18.43 13.65
C LEU A 110 6.60 -19.41 14.80
N MET A 111 5.80 -19.45 15.85
CA MET A 111 5.95 -20.41 16.94
C MET A 111 5.62 -21.85 16.52
N LYS A 112 4.68 -22.05 15.59
CA LYS A 112 4.43 -23.35 14.96
C LYS A 112 5.65 -23.84 14.18
N ILE A 113 6.33 -22.94 13.46
CA ILE A 113 7.60 -23.27 12.79
C ILE A 113 8.64 -23.74 13.81
N ARG A 114 8.77 -23.07 14.96
CA ARG A 114 9.69 -23.52 16.04
C ARG A 114 9.39 -24.95 16.48
N ALA A 115 8.11 -25.28 16.67
CA ALA A 115 7.71 -26.64 17.05
C ALA A 115 8.05 -27.66 15.95
N GLU A 116 7.82 -27.32 14.69
CA GLU A 116 8.12 -28.17 13.55
C GLU A 116 9.63 -28.38 13.37
N VAL A 117 10.46 -27.34 13.56
CA VAL A 117 11.92 -27.45 13.60
C VAL A 117 12.37 -28.49 14.63
N ASN A 118 11.79 -28.48 15.84
CA ASN A 118 12.13 -29.44 16.88
C ASN A 118 11.73 -30.89 16.53
N VAL A 119 10.63 -31.08 15.80
CA VAL A 119 10.24 -32.40 15.26
C VAL A 119 11.31 -32.90 14.29
N TRP A 120 11.74 -32.05 13.36
CA TRP A 120 12.78 -32.40 12.40
C TRP A 120 14.15 -32.62 13.04
N ARG A 121 14.52 -31.82 14.05
CA ARG A 121 15.73 -32.04 14.87
C ARG A 121 15.71 -33.42 15.52
N SER A 122 14.59 -33.81 16.13
CA SER A 122 14.44 -35.12 16.78
C SER A 122 14.60 -36.28 15.80
N LYS A 123 14.02 -36.14 14.60
CA LYS A 123 14.19 -37.13 13.51
C LYS A 123 15.65 -37.20 13.03
N ALA A 124 16.32 -36.05 12.86
CA ALA A 124 17.72 -36.00 12.47
C ALA A 124 18.62 -36.66 13.53
N ASP A 125 18.41 -36.35 14.80
CA ASP A 125 19.19 -36.87 15.93
C ASP A 125 19.07 -38.39 16.04
N ALA A 126 17.90 -38.97 15.73
CA ALA A 126 17.69 -40.41 15.69
C ALA A 126 18.44 -41.13 14.55
N LEU A 127 18.89 -40.40 13.53
CA LEU A 127 19.58 -40.94 12.35
C LEU A 127 21.09 -40.66 12.36
N MET A 128 21.61 -39.84 13.28
CA MET A 128 23.03 -39.49 13.33
C MET A 128 23.92 -40.71 13.57
N GLY A 129 24.85 -40.97 12.65
CA GLY A 129 25.75 -42.13 12.70
C GLY A 129 25.07 -43.48 12.44
N GLY A 130 23.87 -43.46 11.84
CA GLY A 130 23.07 -44.63 11.50
C GLY A 130 23.18 -45.09 10.04
N ASP A 131 22.14 -45.77 9.57
CA ASP A 131 22.01 -46.36 8.23
C ASP A 131 21.95 -45.30 7.11
N HIS A 132 22.84 -45.40 6.12
CA HIS A 132 22.97 -44.45 5.02
C HIS A 132 21.71 -44.35 4.15
N GLU A 133 20.99 -45.44 3.91
CA GLU A 133 19.80 -45.44 3.05
C GLU A 133 18.64 -44.65 3.69
N LYS A 134 18.47 -44.78 5.02
CA LYS A 134 17.49 -44.00 5.80
C LYS A 134 17.87 -42.53 5.88
N THR A 135 19.16 -42.24 5.88
CA THR A 135 19.70 -40.88 5.93
C THR A 135 19.42 -40.12 4.64
N ASP A 136 19.55 -40.77 3.47
CA ASP A 136 19.28 -40.14 2.17
C ASP A 136 17.79 -39.82 1.95
N ALA A 137 16.89 -40.73 2.33
CA ALA A 137 15.45 -40.46 2.30
C ALA A 137 15.08 -39.28 3.21
N PHE A 138 15.64 -39.24 4.42
CA PHE A 138 15.44 -38.14 5.37
C PHE A 138 15.92 -36.80 4.82
N ARG A 139 17.10 -36.75 4.18
CA ARG A 139 17.68 -35.51 3.62
C ARG A 139 16.72 -34.81 2.67
N LYS A 140 16.08 -35.58 1.78
CA LYS A 140 15.14 -35.04 0.78
C LYS A 140 13.95 -34.36 1.46
N ASP A 141 13.26 -35.09 2.34
CA ASP A 141 12.07 -34.59 3.03
C ASP A 141 12.41 -33.42 3.97
N TYR A 142 13.55 -33.48 4.65
CA TYR A 142 14.04 -32.42 5.53
C TYR A 142 14.29 -31.12 4.78
N LEU A 143 14.96 -31.18 3.61
CA LEU A 143 15.23 -30.00 2.80
C LEU A 143 13.93 -29.34 2.32
N GLU A 144 12.98 -30.14 1.84
CA GLU A 144 11.66 -29.67 1.41
C GLU A 144 10.88 -29.00 2.55
N ALA A 145 10.88 -29.60 3.74
CA ALA A 145 10.27 -29.02 4.93
C ALA A 145 10.94 -27.69 5.34
N MET A 146 12.27 -27.63 5.36
CA MET A 146 13.00 -26.39 5.68
C MET A 146 12.69 -25.27 4.68
N TYR A 147 12.59 -25.56 3.39
CA TYR A 147 12.18 -24.57 2.39
C TYR A 147 10.74 -24.09 2.62
N THR A 148 9.82 -24.99 2.96
CA THR A 148 8.43 -24.66 3.27
C THR A 148 8.31 -23.76 4.51
N MET A 149 9.12 -24.02 5.53
CA MET A 149 9.22 -23.15 6.72
C MET A 149 9.74 -21.76 6.38
N LEU A 150 10.86 -21.67 5.66
CA LEU A 150 11.46 -20.40 5.23
C LEU A 150 10.46 -19.57 4.39
N HIS A 151 9.74 -20.22 3.49
CA HIS A 151 8.68 -19.57 2.71
C HIS A 151 7.53 -19.06 3.59
N THR A 152 7.18 -19.79 4.66
CA THR A 152 6.16 -19.35 5.62
C THR A 152 6.65 -18.16 6.46
N VAL A 153 7.92 -18.12 6.87
CA VAL A 153 8.52 -16.93 7.48
C VAL A 153 8.45 -15.74 6.52
N GLY A 154 8.79 -15.93 5.24
CA GLY A 154 8.69 -14.89 4.21
C GLY A 154 7.29 -14.32 4.04
N ARG A 155 6.25 -15.17 4.06
CA ARG A 155 4.84 -14.73 4.03
C ARG A 155 4.45 -13.92 5.27
N SER A 156 4.97 -14.29 6.45
CA SER A 156 4.76 -13.49 7.66
C SER A 156 5.41 -12.11 7.55
N ASN A 157 6.63 -12.02 7.03
CA ASN A 157 7.33 -10.75 6.79
C ASN A 157 6.55 -9.85 5.83
N ALA A 158 6.06 -10.39 4.70
CA ALA A 158 5.25 -9.63 3.74
C ALA A 158 3.90 -9.14 4.31
N ARG A 159 3.39 -9.78 5.35
CA ARG A 159 2.19 -9.31 6.07
C ARG A 159 2.52 -8.13 7.00
N ILE A 160 3.66 -8.21 7.70
CA ILE A 160 4.16 -7.12 8.55
C ILE A 160 4.42 -5.88 7.69
N GLU A 161 5.11 -6.04 6.56
CA GLU A 161 5.42 -4.96 5.61
C GLU A 161 4.16 -4.27 5.08
N ARG A 162 3.14 -5.03 4.64
CA ARG A 162 1.86 -4.45 4.18
C ARG A 162 1.13 -3.65 5.26
N ARG A 163 1.29 -4.03 6.53
CA ARG A 163 0.70 -3.25 7.62
C ARG A 163 1.50 -1.97 7.86
N LEU A 164 2.83 -2.08 7.86
CA LEU A 164 3.71 -0.91 7.94
C LEU A 164 3.36 0.11 6.85
N SER A 165 3.13 -0.31 5.60
CA SER A 165 2.77 0.62 4.52
C SER A 165 1.43 1.34 4.72
N VAL A 166 0.53 0.79 5.52
CA VAL A 166 -0.75 1.44 5.87
C VAL A 166 -0.60 2.36 7.08
N LEU A 167 0.28 2.01 8.02
CA LEU A 167 0.51 2.80 9.24
C LEU A 167 1.43 3.99 9.00
N ASP A 168 2.55 3.76 8.32
CA ASP A 168 3.63 4.73 8.15
C ASP A 168 4.49 4.36 6.92
N ALA A 169 4.28 5.09 5.82
CA ALA A 169 4.98 4.86 4.56
C ALA A 169 6.50 5.11 4.65
N GLU A 170 6.94 6.04 5.50
CA GLU A 170 8.36 6.36 5.68
C GLU A 170 9.09 5.24 6.42
N VAL A 171 8.42 4.57 7.35
CA VAL A 171 8.93 3.37 8.04
C VAL A 171 8.84 2.13 7.14
N ALA A 172 7.80 2.03 6.31
CA ALA A 172 7.58 0.89 5.43
C ALA A 172 8.65 0.76 4.34
N TYR A 173 9.14 1.88 3.81
CA TYR A 173 10.18 1.91 2.77
C TYR A 173 11.47 1.17 3.16
N PRO A 174 12.17 1.51 4.26
CA PRO A 174 13.35 0.78 4.68
C PRO A 174 13.02 -0.65 5.15
N ALA A 175 11.83 -0.90 5.69
CA ALA A 175 11.38 -2.25 6.02
C ALA A 175 11.28 -3.16 4.76
N ALA A 176 10.75 -2.64 3.66
CA ALA A 176 10.67 -3.35 2.37
C ALA A 176 12.07 -3.66 1.82
N LEU A 177 13.01 -2.72 1.91
CA LEU A 177 14.41 -2.94 1.52
C LEU A 177 15.07 -4.07 2.32
N ALA A 178 14.76 -4.20 3.63
CA ALA A 178 15.25 -5.30 4.44
C ALA A 178 14.74 -6.66 3.92
N THR A 179 13.44 -6.76 3.58
CA THR A 179 12.83 -7.97 3.01
C THR A 179 13.41 -8.30 1.63
N ALA A 180 13.56 -7.31 0.74
CA ALA A 180 14.17 -7.49 -0.57
C ALA A 180 15.61 -7.99 -0.46
N THR A 181 16.39 -7.43 0.48
CA THR A 181 17.76 -7.84 0.75
C THR A 181 17.84 -9.27 1.29
N TRP A 182 16.88 -9.69 2.13
CA TRP A 182 16.77 -11.08 2.55
C TRP A 182 16.50 -12.02 1.37
N ASN A 183 15.59 -11.65 0.46
CA ASN A 183 15.30 -12.45 -0.73
C ASN A 183 16.54 -12.60 -1.63
N LEU A 184 17.33 -11.53 -1.80
CA LEU A 184 18.61 -11.59 -2.49
C LEU A 184 19.56 -12.59 -1.82
N ARG A 185 19.65 -12.55 -0.49
CA ARG A 185 20.49 -13.49 0.29
C ARG A 185 20.04 -14.94 0.16
N ASP A 186 18.74 -15.22 0.13
CA ASP A 186 18.21 -16.57 -0.10
C ASP A 186 18.60 -17.09 -1.48
N GLN A 187 18.40 -16.28 -2.54
CA GLN A 187 18.81 -16.65 -3.90
C GLN A 187 20.33 -16.88 -3.99
N ALA A 188 21.14 -16.02 -3.37
CA ALA A 188 22.58 -16.21 -3.31
C ALA A 188 22.98 -17.49 -2.55
N GLY A 189 22.24 -17.84 -1.49
CA GLY A 189 22.42 -19.07 -0.74
C GLY A 189 22.06 -20.32 -1.55
N ARG A 190 20.99 -20.28 -2.34
CA ARG A 190 20.60 -21.34 -3.27
C ARG A 190 21.69 -21.55 -4.33
N LEU A 191 22.16 -20.47 -4.95
CA LEU A 191 23.25 -20.52 -5.91
C LEU A 191 24.51 -21.14 -5.32
N SER A 192 24.89 -20.74 -4.10
CA SER A 192 26.02 -21.33 -3.38
C SER A 192 25.82 -22.82 -3.09
N THR A 193 24.58 -23.26 -2.87
CA THR A 193 24.24 -24.68 -2.67
C THR A 193 24.43 -25.48 -3.95
N ILE A 194 23.99 -24.95 -5.11
CA ILE A 194 24.20 -25.59 -6.42
C ILE A 194 25.70 -25.81 -6.67
N TYR A 195 26.53 -24.77 -6.45
CA TYR A 195 27.98 -24.90 -6.58
C TYR A 195 28.58 -25.89 -5.58
N THR A 196 28.08 -25.92 -4.34
CA THR A 196 28.52 -26.88 -3.33
C THR A 196 28.28 -28.33 -3.79
N VAL A 197 27.12 -28.61 -4.38
CA VAL A 197 26.79 -29.94 -4.93
C VAL A 197 27.71 -30.30 -6.09
N ALA A 198 27.95 -29.37 -7.01
CA ALA A 198 28.86 -29.54 -8.14
C ALA A 198 30.28 -29.92 -7.68
N ILE A 199 30.86 -29.12 -6.79
CA ILE A 199 32.19 -29.33 -6.19
C ILE A 199 32.27 -30.69 -5.50
N THR A 200 31.25 -31.06 -4.72
CA THR A 200 31.23 -32.33 -3.98
C THR A 200 31.12 -33.53 -4.92
N SER A 201 30.36 -33.39 -6.00
CA SER A 201 30.16 -34.46 -6.98
C SER A 201 31.34 -34.65 -7.94
N GLY A 202 32.17 -33.63 -8.13
CA GLY A 202 33.25 -33.62 -9.12
C GLY A 202 32.77 -33.71 -10.57
N LYS A 203 31.50 -33.38 -10.84
CA LYS A 203 30.88 -33.48 -12.17
C LYS A 203 30.51 -32.10 -12.71
N PRO A 204 30.57 -31.89 -14.05
CA PRO A 204 30.04 -30.68 -14.66
C PRO A 204 28.52 -30.56 -14.47
N PHE A 205 28.00 -29.35 -14.64
CA PHE A 205 26.58 -29.07 -14.61
C PHE A 205 25.84 -29.77 -15.74
N SER A 206 24.69 -30.35 -15.42
CA SER A 206 23.72 -30.77 -16.44
C SER A 206 23.09 -29.54 -17.10
N PRO A 207 22.52 -29.66 -18.31
CA PRO A 207 21.79 -28.57 -18.96
C PRO A 207 20.70 -27.96 -18.07
N GLU A 208 20.00 -28.78 -17.29
CA GLU A 208 18.95 -28.33 -16.36
C GLU A 208 19.56 -27.52 -15.20
N THR A 209 20.71 -27.96 -14.68
CA THR A 209 21.42 -27.22 -13.61
C THR A 209 21.94 -25.89 -14.13
N MET A 210 22.43 -25.84 -15.38
CA MET A 210 22.84 -24.58 -16.01
C MET A 210 21.66 -23.59 -16.11
N GLN A 211 20.49 -24.06 -16.55
CA GLN A 211 19.29 -23.23 -16.61
C GLN A 211 18.85 -22.73 -15.22
N GLU A 212 18.95 -23.56 -14.19
CA GLU A 212 18.64 -23.17 -12.81
C GLU A 212 19.61 -22.09 -12.30
N VAL A 213 20.91 -22.23 -12.60
CA VAL A 213 21.94 -21.24 -12.26
C VAL A 213 21.65 -19.92 -12.95
N ASP A 214 21.40 -19.91 -14.25
CA ASP A 214 21.09 -18.69 -15.01
C ASP A 214 19.83 -17.99 -14.49
N THR A 215 18.78 -18.76 -14.21
CA THR A 215 17.54 -18.25 -13.62
C THR A 215 17.79 -17.61 -12.26
N THR A 216 18.55 -18.27 -11.39
CA THR A 216 18.88 -17.78 -10.05
C THR A 216 19.73 -16.51 -10.11
N GLN A 217 20.72 -16.47 -11.01
CA GLN A 217 21.54 -15.27 -11.23
C GLN A 217 20.72 -14.10 -11.79
N GLY A 218 19.78 -14.35 -12.71
CA GLY A 218 18.86 -13.33 -13.22
C GLY A 218 18.03 -12.70 -12.11
N ARG A 219 17.43 -13.53 -11.25
CA ARG A 219 16.65 -13.07 -10.07
C ARG A 219 17.51 -12.23 -9.11
N MET A 220 18.73 -12.67 -8.83
CA MET A 220 19.66 -11.92 -7.98
C MET A 220 19.98 -10.54 -8.57
N ARG A 221 20.21 -10.46 -9.88
CA ARG A 221 20.49 -9.20 -10.57
C ARG A 221 19.32 -8.23 -10.46
N GLN A 222 18.11 -8.70 -10.76
CA GLN A 222 16.88 -7.89 -10.65
C GLN A 222 16.66 -7.38 -9.22
N LEU A 223 16.81 -8.25 -8.21
CA LEU A 223 16.68 -7.86 -6.81
C LEU A 223 17.72 -6.82 -6.42
N TRP A 224 18.97 -6.97 -6.87
CA TRP A 224 20.02 -6.02 -6.56
C TRP A 224 19.85 -4.67 -7.27
N GLU A 225 19.46 -4.66 -8.55
CA GLU A 225 19.14 -3.43 -9.28
C GLU A 225 18.05 -2.65 -8.53
N HIS A 226 16.97 -3.33 -8.11
CA HIS A 226 15.92 -2.69 -7.32
C HIS A 226 16.42 -2.14 -5.97
N ILE A 227 17.20 -2.91 -5.21
CA ILE A 227 17.74 -2.48 -3.91
C ILE A 227 18.70 -1.29 -4.09
N SER A 228 19.63 -1.39 -5.04
CA SER A 228 20.68 -0.38 -5.25
C SER A 228 20.14 0.91 -5.83
N GLU A 229 19.15 0.87 -6.72
CA GLU A 229 18.50 2.07 -7.26
C GLU A 229 17.74 2.84 -6.17
N GLN A 230 16.99 2.12 -5.32
CA GLN A 230 16.26 2.73 -4.23
C GLN A 230 17.19 3.20 -3.10
N ALA A 231 18.02 2.32 -2.55
CA ALA A 231 18.85 2.63 -1.39
C ALA A 231 20.10 3.47 -1.72
N GLY A 232 20.55 3.45 -2.98
CA GLY A 232 21.74 4.16 -3.45
C GLY A 232 21.48 5.60 -3.91
N SER A 233 20.21 6.04 -3.99
CA SER A 233 19.86 7.40 -4.41
C SER A 233 20.50 8.48 -3.52
N PRO A 234 20.90 9.65 -4.07
CA PRO A 234 21.39 10.79 -3.29
C PRO A 234 20.40 11.30 -2.22
N GLU A 235 19.12 10.99 -2.36
CA GLU A 235 18.07 11.35 -1.40
C GLU A 235 17.91 10.32 -0.28
N SER A 236 18.44 9.11 -0.46
CA SER A 236 18.32 8.03 0.52
C SER A 236 19.21 8.27 1.75
N PRO A 237 18.75 7.85 2.94
CA PRO A 237 19.53 7.94 4.18
C PRO A 237 20.95 7.36 4.04
N ALA A 238 21.92 8.02 4.67
CA ALA A 238 23.33 7.67 4.53
C ALA A 238 23.65 6.23 4.96
N ILE A 239 22.89 5.68 5.93
CA ILE A 239 23.04 4.30 6.37
C ILE A 239 22.65 3.29 5.28
N LEU A 240 21.62 3.59 4.48
CA LEU A 240 21.18 2.75 3.37
C LEU A 240 22.19 2.78 2.23
N ARG A 241 22.68 3.96 1.85
CA ARG A 241 23.75 4.10 0.85
C ARG A 241 25.02 3.35 1.26
N GLY A 242 25.45 3.50 2.51
CA GLY A 242 26.59 2.76 3.05
C GLY A 242 26.34 1.24 3.11
N GLY A 243 25.09 0.82 3.27
CA GLY A 243 24.67 -0.58 3.11
C GLY A 243 24.88 -1.09 1.69
N VAL A 244 24.50 -0.29 0.68
CA VAL A 244 24.71 -0.63 -0.74
C VAL A 244 26.19 -0.80 -1.05
N GLU A 245 27.02 0.17 -0.65
CA GLU A 245 28.47 0.14 -0.85
C GLU A 245 29.13 -1.11 -0.22
N LYS A 246 28.67 -1.50 0.98
CA LYS A 246 29.18 -2.70 1.67
C LYS A 246 28.83 -3.99 0.93
N VAL A 247 27.64 -4.09 0.33
CA VAL A 247 27.25 -5.28 -0.45
C VAL A 247 27.97 -5.32 -1.78
N ASP A 248 28.16 -4.19 -2.46
CA ASP A 248 28.96 -4.14 -3.69
C ASP A 248 30.41 -4.55 -3.43
N ALA A 249 31.05 -3.99 -2.39
CA ALA A 249 32.43 -4.30 -2.04
C ALA A 249 32.62 -5.70 -1.42
N GLY A 250 31.62 -6.19 -0.69
CA GLY A 250 31.67 -7.48 0.01
C GLY A 250 31.22 -8.64 -0.85
N PHE A 251 30.00 -8.60 -1.37
CA PHE A 251 29.40 -9.67 -2.13
C PHE A 251 29.80 -9.57 -3.60
N PHE A 252 29.42 -8.52 -4.33
CA PHE A 252 29.60 -8.51 -5.79
C PHE A 252 31.08 -8.48 -6.22
N ALA A 253 31.92 -7.67 -5.59
CA ALA A 253 33.32 -7.56 -5.92
C ALA A 253 34.13 -8.82 -5.58
N GLN A 254 33.85 -9.48 -4.44
CA GLN A 254 34.65 -10.63 -3.98
C GLN A 254 34.05 -11.99 -4.35
N PHE A 255 32.72 -12.11 -4.37
CA PHE A 255 32.04 -13.37 -4.71
C PHE A 255 32.11 -13.66 -6.20
N LYS A 256 32.05 -12.63 -7.06
CA LYS A 256 32.05 -12.84 -8.51
C LYS A 256 33.30 -13.60 -9.02
N PRO A 257 34.55 -13.23 -8.67
CA PRO A 257 35.72 -13.99 -9.08
C PRO A 257 35.72 -15.44 -8.58
N LEU A 258 35.30 -15.65 -7.31
CA LEU A 258 35.22 -16.97 -6.71
C LEU A 258 34.16 -17.85 -7.42
N ARG A 259 32.98 -17.28 -7.68
CA ARG A 259 31.89 -17.91 -8.43
C ARG A 259 32.33 -18.26 -9.85
N ASP A 260 32.96 -17.32 -10.56
CA ASP A 260 33.35 -17.52 -11.97
C ASP A 260 34.40 -18.63 -12.12
N ARG A 261 35.31 -18.79 -11.13
CA ARG A 261 36.24 -19.92 -11.06
C ARG A 261 35.51 -21.26 -11.01
N VAL A 262 34.54 -21.40 -10.09
CA VAL A 262 33.77 -22.63 -9.93
C VAL A 262 32.83 -22.87 -11.12
N ALA A 263 32.19 -21.82 -11.63
CA ALA A 263 31.32 -21.90 -12.79
C ALA A 263 32.07 -22.37 -14.04
N LYS A 264 33.32 -21.93 -14.24
CA LYS A 264 34.16 -22.39 -15.35
C LYS A 264 34.42 -23.90 -15.27
N ALA A 265 34.80 -24.42 -14.11
CA ALA A 265 35.00 -25.86 -13.91
C ALA A 265 33.68 -26.63 -14.10
N ALA A 266 32.57 -26.09 -13.56
CA ALA A 266 31.26 -26.70 -13.69
C ALA A 266 30.72 -26.72 -15.13
N MET A 267 31.12 -25.77 -15.99
CA MET A 267 30.69 -25.73 -17.40
C MET A 267 31.60 -26.54 -18.35
N SER A 268 32.70 -27.11 -17.85
CA SER A 268 33.69 -27.82 -18.67
C SER A 268 33.80 -29.28 -18.26
N ASP A 269 34.86 -29.66 -17.56
CA ASP A 269 35.22 -31.05 -17.26
C ASP A 269 34.89 -31.47 -15.83
N GLY A 270 34.41 -30.54 -14.98
CA GLY A 270 34.19 -30.80 -13.55
C GLY A 270 35.48 -30.83 -12.73
N ALA A 271 36.62 -30.35 -13.26
CA ALA A 271 37.88 -30.26 -12.54
C ALA A 271 37.90 -29.03 -11.59
N TYR A 272 37.27 -29.17 -10.43
CA TYR A 272 37.25 -28.13 -9.40
C TYR A 272 38.60 -27.98 -8.70
N ASP A 273 39.07 -26.74 -8.54
CA ASP A 273 40.33 -26.38 -7.88
C ASP A 273 40.18 -26.08 -6.38
N LEU A 274 38.98 -26.29 -5.84
CA LEU A 274 38.62 -26.11 -4.43
C LEU A 274 37.78 -27.30 -3.97
N ASP A 275 37.93 -27.68 -2.70
CA ASP A 275 37.02 -28.60 -2.03
C ASP A 275 35.82 -27.87 -1.41
N GLN A 276 34.87 -28.66 -0.88
CA GLN A 276 33.65 -28.16 -0.27
C GLN A 276 33.90 -27.29 0.98
N ALA A 277 34.96 -27.59 1.75
CA ALA A 277 35.28 -26.88 2.98
C ALA A 277 35.86 -25.50 2.66
N GLU A 278 36.76 -25.43 1.68
CA GLU A 278 37.37 -24.20 1.20
C GLU A 278 36.35 -23.29 0.51
N TRP A 279 35.46 -23.85 -0.34
CA TRP A 279 34.35 -23.09 -0.91
C TRP A 279 33.48 -22.45 0.17
N ARG A 280 33.09 -23.21 1.19
CA ARG A 280 32.26 -22.68 2.29
C ARG A 280 32.99 -21.62 3.12
N ARG A 281 34.29 -21.81 3.38
CA ARG A 281 35.14 -20.85 4.11
C ARG A 281 35.22 -19.50 3.40
N LEU A 282 35.31 -19.51 2.07
CA LEU A 282 35.40 -18.30 1.26
C LEU A 282 34.03 -17.67 0.96
N SER A 283 33.03 -18.48 0.63
CA SER A 283 31.70 -17.98 0.22
C SER A 283 30.83 -17.49 1.38
N SER A 284 30.93 -18.10 2.57
CA SER A 284 30.03 -17.77 3.69
C SER A 284 30.17 -16.31 4.16
N PRO A 285 31.38 -15.74 4.36
CA PRO A 285 31.53 -14.33 4.74
C PRO A 285 31.01 -13.38 3.65
N MET A 286 31.21 -13.71 2.38
CA MET A 286 30.74 -12.90 1.25
C MET A 286 29.20 -12.89 1.20
N LEU A 287 28.56 -14.05 1.38
CA LEU A 287 27.11 -14.14 1.49
C LEU A 287 26.58 -13.37 2.70
N GLN A 288 27.30 -13.40 3.83
CA GLN A 288 26.91 -12.64 5.03
C GLN A 288 26.95 -11.12 4.79
N SER A 289 27.83 -10.63 3.90
CA SER A 289 27.90 -9.20 3.60
C SER A 289 26.59 -8.62 3.02
N ILE A 290 25.76 -9.44 2.35
CA ILE A 290 24.41 -9.04 1.90
C ILE A 290 23.55 -8.59 3.10
N MET A 291 23.71 -9.23 4.26
CA MET A 291 22.94 -8.89 5.46
C MET A 291 23.27 -7.51 6.03
N LEU A 292 24.41 -6.92 5.67
CA LEU A 292 24.76 -5.56 6.10
C LEU A 292 23.78 -4.51 5.56
N MET A 293 23.24 -4.70 4.36
CA MET A 293 22.19 -3.82 3.82
C MET A 293 20.85 -4.04 4.51
N ARG A 294 20.51 -5.30 4.83
CA ARG A 294 19.29 -5.62 5.60
C ARG A 294 19.34 -4.97 6.98
N ASP A 295 20.48 -5.09 7.67
CA ASP A 295 20.66 -4.54 9.01
C ASP A 295 20.60 -3.01 8.99
N ALA A 296 21.24 -2.37 8.00
CA ALA A 296 21.10 -0.94 7.76
C ALA A 296 19.63 -0.52 7.52
N ALA A 297 18.88 -1.31 6.76
CA ALA A 297 17.49 -1.05 6.47
C ALA A 297 16.58 -1.23 7.70
N ILE A 298 16.78 -2.26 8.51
CA ILE A 298 16.05 -2.43 9.78
C ILE A 298 16.39 -1.31 10.76
N GLU A 299 17.66 -0.91 10.85
CA GLU A 299 18.09 0.18 11.73
C GLU A 299 17.47 1.51 11.31
N GLU A 300 17.43 1.81 10.01
CA GLU A 300 16.77 3.02 9.50
C GLU A 300 15.27 2.98 9.76
N ALA A 301 14.60 1.86 9.48
CA ALA A 301 13.17 1.71 9.79
C ALA A 301 12.87 1.94 11.28
N ALA A 302 13.72 1.42 12.17
CA ALA A 302 13.55 1.58 13.61
C ALA A 302 13.81 3.03 14.05
N ARG A 303 14.80 3.68 13.44
CA ARG A 303 15.09 5.11 13.67
C ARG A 303 13.91 5.98 13.25
N THR A 304 13.44 5.83 12.01
CA THR A 304 12.28 6.56 11.48
C THR A 304 11.05 6.32 12.34
N ALA A 305 10.77 5.08 12.75
CA ALA A 305 9.62 4.78 13.60
C ALA A 305 9.73 5.46 14.98
N THR A 306 10.93 5.48 15.57
CA THR A 306 11.19 6.15 16.86
C THR A 306 11.03 7.67 16.75
N GLU A 307 11.54 8.26 15.66
CA GLU A 307 11.40 9.69 15.38
C GLU A 307 9.93 10.06 15.17
N ASN A 308 9.20 9.33 14.33
CA ASN A 308 7.78 9.55 14.06
C ASN A 308 6.94 9.39 15.32
N HIS A 309 7.24 8.40 16.17
CA HIS A 309 6.57 8.23 17.46
C HIS A 309 6.83 9.39 18.42
N ALA A 310 8.07 9.87 18.52
CA ALA A 310 8.41 11.04 19.33
C ALA A 310 7.74 12.32 18.81
N HIS A 311 7.66 12.48 17.48
CA HIS A 311 6.95 13.58 16.84
C HIS A 311 5.45 13.54 17.13
N ALA A 312 4.80 12.39 16.98
CA ALA A 312 3.38 12.19 17.32
C ALA A 312 3.11 12.48 18.81
N GLY A 313 3.97 12.01 19.71
CA GLY A 313 3.85 12.27 21.15
C GLY A 313 3.97 13.76 21.50
N ARG A 314 4.91 14.48 20.87
CA ARG A 314 5.07 15.92 21.04
C ARG A 314 3.86 16.70 20.49
N ASN A 315 3.33 16.31 19.33
CA ASN A 315 2.15 16.93 18.74
C ASN A 315 0.92 16.73 19.64
N LEU A 316 0.69 15.49 20.10
CA LEU A 316 -0.39 15.17 21.04
C LEU A 316 -0.30 16.00 22.33
N PHE A 317 0.92 16.16 22.88
CA PHE A 317 1.14 17.01 24.05
C PHE A 317 0.81 18.49 23.79
N PHE A 318 1.30 19.08 22.68
CA PHE A 318 1.03 20.49 22.37
C PHE A 318 -0.44 20.75 22.05
N VAL A 319 -1.09 19.85 21.31
CA VAL A 319 -2.53 19.88 21.07
C VAL A 319 -3.31 19.83 22.39
N GLY A 320 -2.98 18.89 23.27
CA GLY A 320 -3.61 18.78 24.58
C GLY A 320 -3.42 20.04 25.44
N LEU A 321 -2.24 20.65 25.39
CA LEU A 321 -1.93 21.90 26.07
C LEU A 321 -2.75 23.07 25.51
N LEU A 322 -2.80 23.23 24.18
CA LEU A 322 -3.57 24.29 23.50
C LEU A 322 -5.07 24.16 23.78
N LEU A 323 -5.61 22.94 23.73
CA LEU A 323 -7.01 22.68 24.04
C LEU A 323 -7.34 22.94 25.51
N SER A 324 -6.43 22.59 26.42
CA SER A 324 -6.56 22.93 27.84
C SER A 324 -6.58 24.44 28.07
N ALA A 325 -5.68 25.18 27.42
CA ALA A 325 -5.64 26.64 27.48
C ALA A 325 -6.90 27.28 26.87
N ALA A 326 -7.40 26.75 25.75
CA ALA A 326 -8.63 27.18 25.11
C ALA A 326 -9.85 26.91 26.01
N ALA A 327 -9.92 25.75 26.66
CA ALA A 327 -10.99 25.40 27.59
C ALA A 327 -11.01 26.32 28.83
N VAL A 328 -9.85 26.65 29.38
CA VAL A 328 -9.72 27.62 30.49
C VAL A 328 -10.18 29.01 30.03
N THR A 329 -9.74 29.46 28.86
CA THR A 329 -10.10 30.77 28.30
C THR A 329 -11.60 30.87 28.02
N LEU A 330 -12.20 29.83 27.44
CA LEU A 330 -13.64 29.73 27.20
C LEU A 330 -14.42 29.75 28.53
N THR A 331 -13.96 29.01 29.53
CA THR A 331 -14.58 28.99 30.87
C THR A 331 -14.56 30.37 31.52
N ILE A 332 -13.43 31.08 31.46
CA ILE A 332 -13.29 32.45 31.95
C ILE A 332 -14.23 33.40 31.18
N ALA A 333 -14.31 33.29 29.86
CA ALA A 333 -15.19 34.12 29.03
C ALA A 333 -16.68 33.90 29.35
N VAL A 334 -17.11 32.64 29.45
CA VAL A 334 -18.51 32.28 29.79
C VAL A 334 -18.87 32.77 31.19
N LEU A 335 -18.00 32.55 32.19
CA LEU A 335 -18.20 33.06 33.55
C LEU A 335 -18.23 34.60 33.59
N GLY A 336 -17.37 35.25 32.79
CA GLY A 336 -17.30 36.69 32.64
C GLY A 336 -18.58 37.29 32.06
N ILE A 337 -19.07 36.76 30.93
CA ILE A 337 -20.31 37.20 30.27
C ILE A 337 -21.51 36.97 31.19
N ASN A 338 -21.58 35.81 31.84
CA ASN A 338 -22.69 35.49 32.74
C ASN A 338 -22.74 36.45 33.94
N ARG A 339 -21.60 36.73 34.58
CA ARG A 339 -21.53 37.63 35.74
C ARG A 339 -21.62 39.12 35.40
N ARG A 340 -21.05 39.55 34.26
CA ARG A 340 -21.01 40.98 33.91
C ARG A 340 -22.21 41.46 33.10
N VAL A 341 -22.86 40.59 32.35
CA VAL A 341 -23.94 40.98 31.41
C VAL A 341 -25.25 40.31 31.77
N ILE A 342 -25.29 38.98 31.80
CA ILE A 342 -26.55 38.22 31.91
C ILE A 342 -27.25 38.43 33.26
N VAL A 343 -26.52 38.29 34.38
CA VAL A 343 -27.09 38.45 35.73
C VAL A 343 -27.53 39.90 36.02
N PRO A 344 -26.75 40.94 35.71
CA PRO A 344 -27.17 42.32 35.89
C PRO A 344 -28.38 42.72 35.04
N LEU A 345 -28.41 42.33 33.75
CA LEU A 345 -29.55 42.61 32.88
C LEU A 345 -30.84 41.95 33.40
N ALA A 346 -30.77 40.68 33.83
CA ALA A 346 -31.94 40.00 34.37
C ALA A 346 -32.50 40.68 35.64
N ARG A 347 -31.63 41.21 36.51
CA ARG A 347 -32.06 41.97 37.70
C ARG A 347 -32.59 43.37 37.37
N LEU A 348 -32.04 44.05 36.36
CA LEU A 348 -32.61 45.33 35.91
C LEU A 348 -33.98 45.12 35.24
N THR A 349 -34.17 44.02 34.50
CA THR A 349 -35.48 43.65 33.97
C THR A 349 -36.50 43.43 35.08
N SER A 350 -36.16 42.70 36.16
CA SER A 350 -37.09 42.51 37.28
C SER A 350 -37.46 43.81 37.99
N VAL A 351 -36.54 44.79 38.05
CA VAL A 351 -36.79 46.11 38.63
C VAL A 351 -37.72 46.95 37.75
N ILE A 352 -37.61 46.82 36.42
CA ILE A 352 -38.54 47.46 35.48
C ILE A 352 -39.94 46.84 35.61
N ASP A 353 -40.04 45.51 35.76
CA ASP A 353 -41.34 44.85 36.00
C ASP A 353 -41.98 45.31 37.32
N GLU A 354 -41.18 45.50 38.37
CA GLU A 354 -41.65 46.05 39.65
C GLU A 354 -42.10 47.51 39.54
N PHE A 355 -41.36 48.34 38.79
CA PHE A 355 -41.78 49.71 38.47
C PHE A 355 -43.09 49.76 37.69
N ALA A 356 -43.27 48.88 36.70
CA ALA A 356 -44.49 48.79 35.89
C ALA A 356 -45.71 48.32 36.71
N SER A 357 -45.50 47.59 37.80
CA SER A 357 -46.56 47.15 38.73
C SER A 357 -47.11 48.27 39.64
N GLY A 358 -46.56 49.48 39.54
CA GLY A 358 -46.99 50.65 40.31
C GLY A 358 -46.29 50.82 41.66
N SER A 359 -45.40 49.89 42.05
CA SER A 359 -44.47 50.10 43.16
C SER A 359 -43.50 51.20 42.79
N ARG A 360 -43.33 52.19 43.68
CA ARG A 360 -42.33 53.24 43.54
C ARG A 360 -41.25 53.15 44.60
N ASP A 361 -41.26 52.09 45.42
CA ASP A 361 -40.37 51.94 46.58
C ASP A 361 -39.47 50.72 46.45
N PHE A 362 -38.58 50.78 45.46
CA PHE A 362 -37.57 49.77 45.19
C PHE A 362 -36.20 50.41 44.95
N VAL A 363 -35.15 49.65 45.26
CA VAL A 363 -33.75 50.06 45.04
C VAL A 363 -33.31 49.58 43.66
N VAL A 364 -32.74 50.48 42.86
CA VAL A 364 -32.16 50.12 41.55
C VAL A 364 -30.74 49.59 41.77
N PRO A 365 -30.47 48.29 41.57
CA PRO A 365 -29.13 47.74 41.73
C PRO A 365 -28.22 48.20 40.58
N TYR A 366 -26.91 48.24 40.82
CA TYR A 366 -25.86 48.49 39.81
C TYR A 366 -25.76 49.92 39.26
N ALA A 367 -26.42 50.91 39.87
CA ALA A 367 -26.34 52.32 39.49
C ALA A 367 -24.94 52.94 39.68
N ASP A 368 -24.09 52.30 40.49
CA ASP A 368 -22.70 52.66 40.77
C ASP A 368 -21.72 52.20 39.67
N ARG A 369 -22.17 51.37 38.71
CA ARG A 369 -21.32 50.91 37.60
C ARG A 369 -21.07 51.99 36.55
N ASN A 370 -19.91 51.91 35.90
CA ASN A 370 -19.47 52.84 34.86
C ASN A 370 -19.58 52.28 33.42
N ASP A 371 -20.36 51.21 33.22
CA ASP A 371 -20.60 50.58 31.92
C ASP A 371 -22.02 50.86 31.39
N GLU A 372 -22.38 50.30 30.24
CA GLU A 372 -23.71 50.39 29.62
C GLU A 372 -24.82 49.97 30.60
N THR A 373 -24.56 48.95 31.41
CA THR A 373 -25.52 48.45 32.42
C THR A 373 -25.72 49.48 33.53
N GLY A 374 -24.65 50.13 34.00
CA GLY A 374 -24.73 51.24 34.94
C GLY A 374 -25.48 52.46 34.39
N ARG A 375 -25.29 52.78 33.11
CA ARG A 375 -26.05 53.85 32.43
C ARG A 375 -27.55 53.53 32.39
N MET A 376 -27.91 52.29 32.10
CA MET A 376 -29.32 51.84 32.15
C MET A 376 -29.89 51.89 33.58
N ALA A 377 -29.12 51.45 34.58
CA ALA A 377 -29.52 51.53 35.98
C ALA A 377 -29.77 52.99 36.44
N LYS A 378 -28.88 53.93 36.10
CA LYS A 378 -29.07 55.36 36.37
C LYS A 378 -30.29 55.95 35.67
N ALA A 379 -30.57 55.53 34.43
CA ALA A 379 -31.77 55.96 33.72
C ALA A 379 -33.06 55.48 34.41
N ILE A 380 -33.08 54.23 34.91
CA ILE A 380 -34.19 53.68 35.70
C ILE A 380 -34.34 54.42 37.04
N GLU A 381 -33.22 54.79 37.67
CA GLU A 381 -33.21 55.60 38.91
C GLU A 381 -33.82 56.99 38.70
N ILE A 382 -33.41 57.70 37.64
CA ILE A 382 -34.00 58.99 37.26
C ILE A 382 -35.50 58.87 36.96
N LEU A 383 -35.92 57.79 36.30
CA LEU A 383 -37.34 57.54 36.01
C LEU A 383 -38.16 57.30 37.29
N ARG A 384 -37.63 56.50 38.24
CA ARG A 384 -38.25 56.30 39.56
C ARG A 384 -38.37 57.60 40.33
N ASP A 385 -37.30 58.40 40.35
CA ASP A 385 -37.24 59.64 41.13
C ASP A 385 -38.16 60.72 40.53
N LYS A 386 -38.21 60.82 39.19
CA LYS A 386 -39.20 61.66 38.51
C LYS A 386 -40.62 61.16 38.73
N ALA A 387 -40.89 59.86 38.73
CA ALA A 387 -42.22 59.33 39.03
C ALA A 387 -42.66 59.61 40.49
N ARG A 388 -41.72 59.60 41.44
CA ARG A 388 -41.93 60.03 42.84
C ARG A 388 -42.17 61.54 42.97
N GLU A 389 -41.49 62.33 42.15
CA GLU A 389 -41.65 63.79 42.08
C GLU A 389 -42.98 64.18 41.41
N THR A 390 -43.37 63.47 40.35
CA THR A 390 -44.65 63.67 39.64
C THR A 390 -45.84 63.27 40.54
N ASP A 391 -45.69 62.23 41.37
CA ASP A 391 -46.68 61.87 42.40
C ASP A 391 -46.77 62.89 43.55
N LYS A 392 -45.67 63.57 43.88
CA LYS A 392 -45.66 64.69 44.85
C LYS A 392 -46.25 65.98 44.26
N LEU A 393 -46.09 66.20 42.96
CA LEU A 393 -46.59 67.40 42.26
C LEU A 393 -48.06 67.26 41.80
N ALA A 394 -48.56 66.04 41.61
CA ALA A 394 -49.97 65.77 41.27
C ALA A 394 -50.97 66.10 42.40
N GLN A 395 -50.50 66.45 43.61
CA GLN A 395 -51.34 66.94 44.70
C GLN A 395 -51.44 68.47 44.79
N GLN A 396 -50.76 69.25 43.93
CA GLN A 396 -50.66 70.71 44.10
C GLN A 396 -50.94 71.60 42.87
N GLU A 397 -51.35 71.07 41.71
CA GLU A 397 -51.64 71.93 40.54
C GLU A 397 -53.00 71.64 39.90
N ALA A 398 -54.04 72.14 40.56
CA ALA A 398 -55.36 72.35 39.97
C ALA A 398 -55.79 73.83 40.14
N ALA A 399 -55.13 74.75 39.43
CA ALA A 399 -55.70 76.05 39.01
C ALA A 399 -54.75 76.86 38.10
N ALA A 400 -55.00 76.77 36.80
CA ALA A 400 -54.88 77.81 35.76
C ALA A 400 -53.72 78.83 35.86
N ALA A 401 -52.72 78.75 34.98
CA ALA A 401 -52.72 79.22 33.58
C ALA A 401 -52.44 80.73 33.39
N ARG A 402 -51.36 80.93 32.60
CA ARG A 402 -50.93 82.11 31.81
C ARG A 402 -49.89 82.99 32.50
N THR A 403 -48.71 83.06 31.89
CA THR A 403 -48.32 84.24 31.11
C THR A 403 -47.35 83.83 29.98
N ARG A 404 -47.76 84.19 28.75
CA ARG A 404 -47.09 83.93 27.46
C ARG A 404 -46.21 85.13 27.11
N ASP A 405 -45.00 85.26 27.64
CA ASP A 405 -44.11 86.36 27.20
C ASP A 405 -42.60 86.07 27.20
N GLU A 406 -42.19 84.80 27.10
CA GLU A 406 -40.79 84.43 26.82
C GLU A 406 -40.60 83.84 25.40
N ARG A 407 -41.67 83.79 24.60
CA ARG A 407 -41.71 83.03 23.34
C ARG A 407 -41.03 83.74 22.17
N ARG A 408 -40.80 85.06 22.23
CA ARG A 408 -40.40 85.85 21.06
C ARG A 408 -38.89 85.87 20.77
N GLN A 409 -38.03 85.76 21.79
CA GLN A 409 -36.57 85.70 21.60
C GLN A 409 -36.02 84.27 21.46
N ARG A 410 -36.75 83.26 21.95
CA ARG A 410 -36.34 81.85 21.84
C ARG A 410 -36.51 81.30 20.42
N VAL A 411 -37.43 81.87 19.63
CA VAL A 411 -37.70 81.41 18.25
C VAL A 411 -36.53 81.73 17.32
N GLU A 412 -35.86 82.88 17.41
CA GLU A 412 -34.83 83.26 16.43
C GLU A 412 -33.51 82.47 16.57
N THR A 413 -33.09 82.19 17.81
CA THR A 413 -31.91 81.36 18.11
C THR A 413 -32.18 79.87 17.85
N VAL A 414 -33.39 79.38 18.16
CA VAL A 414 -33.78 77.98 17.91
C VAL A 414 -33.99 77.73 16.42
N THR A 415 -34.50 78.70 15.64
CA THR A 415 -34.75 78.51 14.20
C THR A 415 -33.47 78.42 13.38
N SER A 416 -32.43 79.21 13.71
CA SER A 416 -31.15 79.15 12.98
C SER A 416 -30.35 77.87 13.29
N GLY A 417 -30.26 77.47 14.57
CA GLY A 417 -29.63 76.19 14.95
C GLY A 417 -30.41 74.96 14.48
N PHE A 418 -31.74 75.05 14.38
CA PHE A 418 -32.58 73.99 13.82
C PHE A 418 -32.34 73.79 12.32
N VAL A 419 -32.18 74.87 11.55
CA VAL A 419 -31.85 74.79 10.11
C VAL A 419 -30.48 74.18 9.89
N GLU A 420 -29.45 74.62 10.62
CA GLU A 420 -28.10 74.07 10.49
C GLU A 420 -28.05 72.59 10.87
N SER A 421 -28.78 72.20 11.92
CA SER A 421 -28.88 70.80 12.33
C SER A 421 -29.64 69.93 11.32
N ILE A 422 -30.72 70.43 10.72
CA ILE A 422 -31.44 69.73 9.64
C ILE A 422 -30.57 69.62 8.39
N ASP A 423 -29.86 70.68 7.99
CA ASP A 423 -29.02 70.67 6.80
C ASP A 423 -27.85 69.69 6.95
N THR A 424 -27.28 69.60 8.16
CA THR A 424 -26.27 68.59 8.51
C THR A 424 -26.82 67.16 8.46
N VAL A 425 -28.02 66.93 9.01
CA VAL A 425 -28.67 65.61 8.98
C VAL A 425 -29.04 65.21 7.56
N VAL A 426 -29.68 66.09 6.79
CA VAL A 426 -30.04 65.85 5.40
C VAL A 426 -28.81 65.66 4.52
N GLY A 427 -27.75 66.45 4.71
CA GLY A 427 -26.46 66.26 4.02
C GLY A 427 -25.81 64.92 4.36
N GLY A 428 -25.86 64.50 5.63
CA GLY A 428 -25.41 63.18 6.06
C GLY A 428 -26.21 62.03 5.42
N VAL A 429 -27.54 62.19 5.34
CA VAL A 429 -28.44 61.22 4.67
C VAL A 429 -28.16 61.16 3.17
N SER A 430 -28.00 62.29 2.47
CA SER A 430 -27.63 62.32 1.04
C SER A 430 -26.28 61.64 0.78
N ASN A 431 -25.28 61.84 1.64
CA ASN A 431 -23.99 61.16 1.52
C ASN A 431 -24.12 59.64 1.73
N ALA A 432 -24.91 59.21 2.72
CA ALA A 432 -25.19 57.80 2.97
C ALA A 432 -25.93 57.14 1.79
N ILE A 433 -26.87 57.85 1.17
CA ILE A 433 -27.60 57.40 -0.03
C ILE A 433 -26.66 57.26 -1.24
N ASN A 434 -25.78 58.21 -1.48
CA ASN A 434 -24.78 58.12 -2.54
C ASN A 434 -23.83 56.94 -2.32
N GLY A 435 -23.38 56.74 -1.08
CA GLY A 435 -22.58 55.58 -0.71
C GLY A 435 -23.32 54.25 -0.94
N LEU A 436 -24.62 54.20 -0.60
CA LEU A 436 -25.47 53.04 -0.88
C LEU A 436 -25.59 52.78 -2.38
N ARG A 437 -25.76 53.81 -3.22
CA ARG A 437 -25.86 53.68 -4.67
C ARG A 437 -24.57 53.12 -5.29
N THR A 438 -23.41 53.62 -4.88
CA THR A 438 -22.13 53.07 -5.33
C THR A 438 -21.94 51.62 -4.88
N ALA A 439 -22.37 51.28 -3.66
CA ALA A 439 -22.32 49.92 -3.18
C ALA A 439 -23.25 48.98 -3.98
N THR A 440 -24.47 49.40 -4.33
CA THR A 440 -25.39 48.60 -5.14
C THR A 440 -24.93 48.47 -6.59
N GLU A 441 -24.36 49.51 -7.20
CA GLU A 441 -23.74 49.45 -8.54
C GLU A 441 -22.59 48.43 -8.58
N THR A 442 -21.72 48.45 -7.55
CA THR A 442 -20.62 47.49 -7.41
C THR A 442 -21.13 46.07 -7.19
N LEU A 443 -22.18 45.90 -6.39
CA LEU A 443 -22.82 44.63 -6.14
C LEU A 443 -23.42 44.04 -7.43
N SER A 444 -24.14 44.84 -8.22
CA SER A 444 -24.69 44.41 -9.51
C SER A 444 -23.60 44.02 -10.51
N ALA A 445 -22.50 44.79 -10.59
CA ALA A 445 -21.38 44.45 -11.46
C ALA A 445 -20.72 43.12 -11.04
N THR A 446 -20.50 42.92 -9.74
CA THR A 446 -19.89 41.68 -9.20
C THR A 446 -20.81 40.49 -9.45
N SER A 447 -22.12 40.62 -9.19
CA SER A 447 -23.10 39.57 -9.46
C SER A 447 -23.19 39.18 -10.94
N ALA A 448 -23.05 40.14 -11.86
CA ALA A 448 -23.00 39.87 -13.29
C ALA A 448 -21.76 39.02 -13.65
N THR A 449 -20.59 39.37 -13.11
CA THR A 449 -19.36 38.58 -13.30
C THR A 449 -19.48 37.18 -12.68
N THR A 450 -20.04 37.06 -11.47
CA THR A 450 -20.27 35.74 -10.83
C THR A 450 -21.22 34.88 -11.66
N THR A 451 -22.25 35.46 -12.26
CA THR A 451 -23.20 34.77 -13.14
C THR A 451 -22.52 34.23 -14.40
N GLU A 452 -21.70 35.06 -15.05
CA GLU A 452 -20.92 34.66 -16.23
C GLU A 452 -19.96 33.52 -15.91
N GLN A 453 -19.18 33.64 -14.82
CA GLN A 453 -18.25 32.60 -14.39
C GLN A 453 -18.96 31.31 -14.00
N SER A 454 -20.09 31.40 -13.30
CA SER A 454 -20.91 30.24 -12.93
C SER A 454 -21.45 29.53 -14.16
N SER A 455 -21.83 30.26 -15.22
CA SER A 455 -22.23 29.66 -16.49
C SER A 455 -21.08 28.89 -17.15
N VAL A 456 -19.87 29.44 -17.14
CA VAL A 456 -18.67 28.76 -17.68
C VAL A 456 -18.40 27.46 -16.90
N VAL A 457 -18.47 27.50 -15.57
CA VAL A 457 -18.27 26.31 -14.73
C VAL A 457 -19.37 25.27 -14.98
N ALA A 458 -20.63 25.68 -15.15
CA ALA A 458 -21.72 24.76 -15.48
C ALA A 458 -21.46 24.00 -16.80
N THR A 459 -21.05 24.71 -17.85
CA THR A 459 -20.69 24.08 -19.13
C THR A 459 -19.48 23.16 -19.00
N ALA A 460 -18.47 23.55 -18.23
CA ALA A 460 -17.30 22.71 -17.97
C ALA A 460 -17.67 21.42 -17.22
N ALA A 461 -18.57 21.50 -16.23
CA ALA A 461 -19.07 20.35 -15.48
C ALA A 461 -19.89 19.40 -16.36
N ASP A 462 -20.71 19.92 -17.28
CA ASP A 462 -21.50 19.12 -18.22
C ASP A 462 -20.61 18.35 -19.21
N ASN A 463 -19.59 19.04 -19.76
CA ASN A 463 -18.57 18.40 -20.59
C ASN A 463 -17.78 17.33 -19.83
N ALA A 464 -17.42 17.60 -18.58
CA ALA A 464 -16.74 16.62 -17.74
C ALA A 464 -17.62 15.39 -17.49
N SER A 465 -18.91 15.56 -17.21
CA SER A 465 -19.87 14.46 -17.04
C SER A 465 -19.96 13.59 -18.31
N SER A 466 -20.02 14.20 -19.49
CA SER A 466 -20.02 13.46 -20.77
C SER A 466 -18.73 12.66 -21.00
N ASN A 467 -17.57 13.26 -20.68
CA ASN A 467 -16.29 12.56 -20.77
C ASN A 467 -16.22 11.38 -19.79
N VAL A 468 -16.67 11.57 -18.56
CA VAL A 468 -16.70 10.49 -17.55
C VAL A 468 -17.60 9.34 -17.98
N GLN A 469 -18.77 9.62 -18.57
CA GLN A 469 -19.64 8.57 -19.15
C GLN A 469 -18.95 7.80 -20.28
N THR A 470 -18.18 8.49 -21.13
CA THR A 470 -17.41 7.84 -22.20
C THR A 470 -16.34 6.92 -21.63
N VAL A 471 -15.63 7.35 -20.59
CA VAL A 471 -14.61 6.52 -19.91
C VAL A 471 -15.27 5.34 -19.20
N ALA A 472 -16.46 5.51 -18.62
CA ALA A 472 -17.22 4.41 -18.00
C ALA A 472 -17.56 3.32 -19.01
N ALA A 473 -18.06 3.70 -20.19
CA ALA A 473 -18.36 2.75 -21.26
C ALA A 473 -17.10 1.99 -21.73
N ALA A 474 -15.97 2.70 -21.88
CA ALA A 474 -14.69 2.07 -22.23
C ALA A 474 -14.18 1.10 -21.15
N ALA A 475 -14.35 1.44 -19.87
CA ALA A 475 -13.98 0.57 -18.76
C ALA A 475 -14.84 -0.71 -18.71
N GLU A 476 -16.15 -0.61 -19.00
CA GLU A 476 -17.03 -1.77 -19.13
C GLU A 476 -16.62 -2.68 -20.30
N GLU A 477 -16.30 -2.10 -21.45
CA GLU A 477 -15.83 -2.85 -22.63
C GLU A 477 -14.49 -3.57 -22.38
N LEU A 478 -13.56 -2.90 -21.68
CA LEU A 478 -12.30 -3.51 -21.23
C LEU A 478 -12.55 -4.65 -20.25
N SER A 479 -13.45 -4.49 -19.29
CA SER A 479 -13.82 -5.55 -18.33
C SER A 479 -14.33 -6.80 -19.05
N ASN A 480 -15.22 -6.64 -20.03
CA ASN A 480 -15.72 -7.73 -20.86
C ASN A 480 -14.60 -8.40 -21.66
N SER A 481 -13.69 -7.60 -22.23
CA SER A 481 -12.54 -8.11 -23.00
C SER A 481 -11.59 -8.91 -22.12
N ILE A 482 -11.32 -8.46 -20.90
CA ILE A 482 -10.47 -9.16 -19.93
C ILE A 482 -11.08 -10.50 -19.52
N GLN A 483 -12.40 -10.56 -19.28
CA GLN A 483 -13.09 -11.83 -18.97
C GLN A 483 -12.97 -12.84 -20.12
N GLU A 484 -13.13 -12.39 -21.36
CA GLU A 484 -12.98 -13.24 -22.54
C GLU A 484 -11.52 -13.72 -22.73
N ILE A 485 -10.53 -12.84 -22.49
CA ILE A 485 -9.11 -13.23 -22.52
C ILE A 485 -8.83 -14.27 -21.43
N SER A 486 -9.34 -14.07 -20.20
CA SER A 486 -9.18 -15.02 -19.09
C SER A 486 -9.74 -16.41 -19.42
N ARG A 487 -10.93 -16.45 -20.04
CA ARG A 487 -11.52 -17.70 -20.55
C ARG A 487 -10.61 -18.37 -21.58
N ARG A 488 -10.10 -17.63 -22.57
CA ARG A 488 -9.21 -18.16 -23.61
C ARG A 488 -7.87 -18.66 -23.07
N VAL A 489 -7.32 -17.99 -22.06
CA VAL A 489 -6.10 -18.43 -21.36
C VAL A 489 -6.33 -19.76 -20.66
N THR A 490 -7.47 -19.92 -20.00
CA THR A 490 -7.84 -21.19 -19.35
C THR A 490 -8.00 -22.32 -20.37
N GLU A 491 -8.67 -22.06 -21.49
CA GLU A 491 -8.82 -23.03 -22.59
C GLU A 491 -7.48 -23.41 -23.22
N THR A 492 -6.57 -22.44 -23.36
CA THR A 492 -5.21 -22.68 -23.87
C THR A 492 -4.41 -23.57 -22.91
N ALA A 493 -4.47 -23.31 -21.61
CA ALA A 493 -3.81 -24.14 -20.60
C ALA A 493 -4.33 -25.59 -20.62
N ALA A 494 -5.65 -25.78 -20.77
CA ALA A 494 -6.24 -27.10 -20.92
C ALA A 494 -5.75 -27.83 -22.19
N ALA A 495 -5.68 -27.13 -23.32
CA ALA A 495 -5.16 -27.68 -24.58
C ALA A 495 -3.68 -28.08 -24.47
N MET A 496 -2.85 -27.28 -23.78
CA MET A 496 -1.44 -27.60 -23.55
C MET A 496 -1.28 -28.86 -22.70
N ASN A 497 -2.08 -29.03 -21.64
CA ASN A 497 -2.05 -30.24 -20.81
C ASN A 497 -2.41 -31.49 -21.61
N SER A 498 -3.42 -31.41 -22.48
CA SER A 498 -3.77 -32.51 -23.40
C SER A 498 -2.63 -32.82 -24.37
N ALA A 499 -1.96 -31.80 -24.91
CA ALA A 499 -0.82 -31.98 -25.81
C ALA A 499 0.39 -32.65 -25.12
N VAL A 500 0.63 -32.36 -23.84
CA VAL A 500 1.66 -33.07 -23.04
C VAL A 500 1.33 -34.56 -22.94
N GLN A 501 0.08 -34.91 -22.57
CA GLN A 501 -0.34 -36.31 -22.45
C GLN A 501 -0.20 -37.06 -23.78
N GLU A 502 -0.54 -36.41 -24.89
CA GLU A 502 -0.42 -37.00 -26.22
C GLU A 502 1.05 -37.21 -26.64
N ALA A 503 1.93 -36.26 -26.31
CA ALA A 503 3.36 -36.40 -26.52
C ALA A 503 3.97 -37.54 -25.67
N GLU A 504 3.56 -37.67 -24.41
CA GLU A 504 3.99 -38.77 -23.54
C GLU A 504 3.54 -40.15 -24.07
N SER A 505 2.29 -40.26 -24.49
CA SER A 505 1.73 -41.48 -25.10
C SER A 505 2.49 -41.87 -26.39
N THR A 506 2.75 -40.87 -27.25
CA THR A 506 3.53 -41.07 -28.48
C THR A 506 4.96 -41.51 -28.16
N SER A 507 5.60 -40.88 -27.17
CA SER A 507 6.94 -41.27 -26.70
C SER A 507 6.98 -42.72 -26.22
N ALA A 508 5.97 -43.16 -25.46
CA ALA A 508 5.87 -44.55 -25.00
C ALA A 508 5.74 -45.54 -26.16
N THR A 509 4.94 -45.21 -27.18
CA THR A 509 4.77 -46.06 -28.37
C THR A 509 6.07 -46.18 -29.16
N VAL A 510 6.79 -45.07 -29.38
CA VAL A 510 8.06 -45.08 -30.11
C VAL A 510 9.15 -45.83 -29.34
N ARG A 511 9.20 -45.70 -28.00
CA ARG A 511 10.10 -46.51 -27.16
C ARG A 511 9.80 -48.01 -27.28
N GLY A 512 8.53 -48.38 -27.33
CA GLY A 512 8.12 -49.77 -27.59
C GLY A 512 8.63 -50.29 -28.94
N LEU A 513 8.61 -49.45 -29.99
CA LEU A 513 9.16 -49.79 -31.30
C LEU A 513 10.69 -49.95 -31.26
N ALA A 514 11.40 -49.07 -30.54
CA ALA A 514 12.85 -49.18 -30.36
C ALA A 514 13.24 -50.46 -29.62
N ASP A 515 12.45 -50.87 -28.62
CA ASP A 515 12.65 -52.12 -27.87
C ASP A 515 12.39 -53.36 -28.75
N ALA A 516 11.34 -53.32 -29.58
CA ALA A 516 11.07 -54.36 -30.57
C ALA A 516 12.19 -54.48 -31.61
N ALA A 517 12.72 -53.36 -32.11
CA ALA A 517 13.86 -53.34 -33.02
C ALA A 517 15.14 -53.91 -32.38
N ARG A 518 15.40 -53.63 -31.09
CA ARG A 518 16.50 -54.26 -30.34
C ARG A 518 16.37 -55.79 -30.29
N ARG A 519 15.18 -56.29 -29.95
CA ARG A 519 14.91 -57.75 -29.92
C ARG A 519 15.09 -58.41 -31.28
N ILE A 520 14.73 -57.72 -32.37
CA ILE A 520 15.00 -58.22 -33.73
C ILE A 520 16.51 -58.28 -33.97
N GLY A 521 17.27 -57.25 -33.57
CA GLY A 521 18.73 -57.24 -33.65
C GLY A 521 19.39 -58.42 -32.93
N ASP A 522 18.93 -58.75 -31.72
CA ASP A 522 19.42 -59.90 -30.96
C ASP A 522 19.17 -61.23 -31.70
N VAL A 523 17.99 -61.38 -32.30
CA VAL A 523 17.63 -62.57 -33.10
C VAL A 523 18.49 -62.66 -34.36
N VAL A 524 18.73 -61.53 -35.05
CA VAL A 524 19.58 -61.49 -36.25
C VAL A 524 21.03 -61.84 -35.92
N SER A 525 21.55 -61.36 -34.79
CA SER A 525 22.89 -61.75 -34.28
C SER A 525 22.98 -63.26 -34.06
N LEU A 526 21.98 -63.85 -33.39
CA LEU A 526 21.92 -65.30 -33.16
C LEU A 526 21.89 -66.09 -34.48
N ILE A 527 21.14 -65.63 -35.49
CA ILE A 527 21.10 -66.29 -36.81
C ILE A 527 22.47 -66.21 -37.49
N THR A 528 23.17 -65.07 -37.37
CA THR A 528 24.53 -64.88 -37.90
C THR A 528 25.52 -65.85 -37.25
N ASP A 529 25.42 -66.05 -35.93
CA ASP A 529 26.23 -67.04 -35.21
C ASP A 529 25.94 -68.47 -35.67
N ILE A 530 24.65 -68.83 -35.85
CA ILE A 530 24.24 -70.13 -36.38
C ILE A 530 24.77 -70.34 -37.80
N ALA A 531 24.68 -69.34 -38.67
CA ALA A 531 25.21 -69.39 -40.04
C ALA A 531 26.73 -69.60 -40.03
N SER A 532 27.46 -68.89 -39.17
CA SER A 532 28.90 -69.05 -38.98
C SER A 532 29.28 -70.45 -38.48
N GLN A 533 28.54 -70.98 -37.51
CA GLN A 533 28.74 -72.34 -37.01
C GLN A 533 28.42 -73.40 -38.07
N THR A 534 27.36 -73.18 -38.86
CA THR A 534 26.97 -74.07 -39.97
C THR A 534 28.04 -74.07 -41.06
N ASN A 535 28.63 -72.91 -41.38
CA ASN A 535 29.75 -72.80 -42.31
C ASN A 535 30.99 -73.56 -41.81
N LEU A 536 31.30 -73.50 -40.51
CA LEU A 536 32.39 -74.28 -39.89
C LEU A 536 32.11 -75.80 -39.91
N LEU A 537 30.89 -76.22 -39.62
CA LEU A 537 30.48 -77.63 -39.72
C LEU A 537 30.57 -78.14 -41.15
N ALA A 538 30.11 -77.35 -42.12
CA ALA A 538 30.20 -77.66 -43.54
C ALA A 538 31.66 -77.75 -44.01
N LEU A 539 32.54 -76.89 -43.48
CA LEU A 539 33.97 -76.96 -43.75
C LEU A 539 34.59 -78.25 -43.20
N ASN A 540 34.28 -78.62 -41.96
CA ASN A 540 34.74 -79.88 -41.36
C ASN A 540 34.23 -81.10 -42.14
N ALA A 541 32.97 -81.08 -42.59
CA ALA A 541 32.39 -82.11 -43.44
C ALA A 541 33.08 -82.19 -44.81
N THR A 542 33.47 -81.04 -45.39
CA THR A 542 34.23 -81.00 -46.65
C THR A 542 35.62 -81.63 -46.47
N ILE A 543 36.28 -81.37 -45.34
CA ILE A 543 37.58 -81.98 -45.00
C ILE A 543 37.45 -83.50 -44.88
N GLU A 544 36.45 -83.99 -44.14
CA GLU A 544 36.26 -85.43 -43.93
C GLU A 544 35.83 -86.14 -45.22
N ALA A 545 35.02 -85.49 -46.05
CA ALA A 545 34.67 -85.97 -47.39
C ALA A 545 35.89 -86.08 -48.31
N ALA A 546 36.82 -85.12 -48.25
CA ALA A 546 38.09 -85.20 -48.97
C ALA A 546 38.98 -86.34 -48.43
N ARG A 547 38.93 -86.61 -47.13
CA ARG A 547 39.67 -87.68 -46.45
C ARG A 547 39.18 -89.08 -46.85
N ALA A 548 37.88 -89.22 -47.13
CA ALA A 548 37.26 -90.46 -47.60
C ALA A 548 37.52 -90.77 -49.10
N GLY A 549 38.19 -89.89 -49.85
CA GLY A 549 38.55 -90.11 -51.26
C GLY A 549 37.33 -90.25 -52.18
N GLU A 550 37.36 -91.24 -53.09
CA GLU A 550 36.27 -91.47 -54.07
C GLU A 550 34.91 -91.76 -53.40
N ALA A 551 34.89 -92.38 -52.21
CA ALA A 551 33.67 -92.68 -51.46
C ALA A 551 32.98 -91.43 -50.88
N GLY A 552 33.72 -90.32 -50.74
CA GLY A 552 33.23 -89.06 -50.15
C GLY A 552 32.66 -88.04 -51.14
N LYS A 553 32.72 -88.28 -52.45
CA LYS A 553 32.34 -87.27 -53.49
C LYS A 553 30.92 -86.70 -53.33
N GLY A 554 29.92 -87.55 -53.08
CA GLY A 554 28.54 -87.09 -52.86
C GLY A 554 28.41 -86.24 -51.58
N PHE A 555 29.15 -86.61 -50.53
CA PHE A 555 29.19 -85.87 -49.26
C PHE A 555 29.88 -84.52 -49.41
N ALA A 556 30.93 -84.45 -50.24
CA ALA A 556 31.65 -83.21 -50.55
C ALA A 556 30.76 -82.18 -51.27
N VAL A 557 29.89 -82.62 -52.19
CA VAL A 557 28.94 -81.74 -52.88
C VAL A 557 27.92 -81.16 -51.91
N VAL A 558 27.32 -82.00 -51.05
CA VAL A 558 26.36 -81.54 -50.03
C VAL A 558 27.04 -80.57 -49.04
N ALA A 559 28.25 -80.89 -48.59
CA ALA A 559 29.00 -80.00 -47.71
C ALA A 559 29.31 -78.64 -48.37
N GLY A 560 29.64 -78.62 -49.68
CA GLY A 560 29.82 -77.40 -50.45
C GLY A 560 28.54 -76.57 -50.60
N GLU A 561 27.40 -77.22 -50.82
CA GLU A 561 26.09 -76.55 -50.92
C GLU A 561 25.67 -75.94 -49.57
N VAL A 562 25.83 -76.69 -48.46
CA VAL A 562 25.56 -76.19 -47.09
C VAL A 562 26.49 -75.02 -46.76
N LYS A 563 27.77 -75.09 -47.15
CA LYS A 563 28.72 -73.98 -46.98
C LYS A 563 28.28 -72.73 -47.74
N THR A 564 27.80 -72.89 -48.97
CA THR A 564 27.33 -71.78 -49.81
C THR A 564 26.07 -71.16 -49.21
N LEU A 565 25.11 -71.98 -48.79
CA LEU A 565 23.89 -71.53 -48.13
C LEU A 565 24.19 -70.78 -46.83
N ALA A 566 25.08 -71.30 -45.99
CA ALA A 566 25.50 -70.64 -44.75
C ALA A 566 26.13 -69.26 -45.00
N ASN A 567 26.96 -69.12 -46.04
CA ASN A 567 27.52 -67.82 -46.42
C ASN A 567 26.46 -66.86 -46.98
N GLN A 568 25.47 -67.36 -47.73
CA GLN A 568 24.33 -66.56 -48.18
C GLN A 568 23.47 -66.09 -47.00
N THR A 569 23.21 -66.97 -46.03
CA THR A 569 22.48 -66.63 -44.80
C THR A 569 23.22 -65.57 -44.01
N ALA A 570 24.54 -65.70 -43.80
CA ALA A 570 25.34 -64.70 -43.09
C ALA A 570 25.30 -63.32 -43.77
N ARG A 571 25.39 -63.26 -45.11
CA ARG A 571 25.25 -61.99 -45.85
C ARG A 571 23.86 -61.39 -45.71
N ALA A 572 22.82 -62.21 -45.80
CA ALA A 572 21.44 -61.74 -45.64
C ALA A 572 21.18 -61.23 -44.21
N THR A 573 21.77 -61.86 -43.19
CA THR A 573 21.66 -61.35 -41.81
C THR A 573 22.46 -60.09 -41.58
N ASP A 574 23.63 -59.91 -42.20
CA ASP A 574 24.38 -58.65 -42.17
C ASP A 574 23.56 -57.49 -42.76
N ASP A 575 22.88 -57.72 -43.89
CA ASP A 575 21.99 -56.72 -44.51
C ASP A 575 20.80 -56.35 -43.61
N ILE A 576 20.18 -57.35 -42.96
CA ILE A 576 19.08 -57.13 -42.00
C ILE A 576 19.60 -56.38 -40.76
N GLN A 577 20.79 -56.72 -40.27
CA GLN A 577 21.42 -56.05 -39.13
C GLN A 577 21.60 -54.55 -39.43
N ALA A 578 22.04 -54.20 -40.63
CA ALA A 578 22.17 -52.81 -41.07
C ALA A 578 20.81 -52.09 -41.08
N GLN A 579 19.75 -52.72 -41.61
CA GLN A 579 18.40 -52.14 -41.59
C GLN A 579 17.84 -51.96 -40.18
N VAL A 580 18.07 -52.91 -39.28
CA VAL A 580 17.64 -52.81 -37.88
C VAL A 580 18.36 -51.66 -37.17
N ALA A 581 19.66 -51.49 -37.43
CA ALA A 581 20.44 -50.38 -36.89
C ALA A 581 19.91 -49.01 -37.39
N GLU A 582 19.51 -48.92 -38.65
CA GLU A 582 18.88 -47.72 -39.20
C GLU A 582 17.54 -47.41 -38.53
N ILE A 583 16.67 -48.43 -38.34
CA ILE A 583 15.39 -48.28 -37.62
C ILE A 583 15.61 -47.82 -36.18
N GLN A 584 16.61 -48.37 -35.48
CA GLN A 584 16.98 -47.94 -34.13
C GLN A 584 17.40 -46.46 -34.13
N ALA A 585 18.26 -46.06 -35.06
CA ALA A 585 18.72 -44.67 -35.17
C ALA A 585 17.58 -43.68 -35.50
N GLU A 586 16.61 -44.07 -36.34
CA GLU A 586 15.43 -43.25 -36.64
C GLU A 586 14.46 -43.17 -35.44
N THR A 587 14.25 -44.27 -34.72
CA THR A 587 13.41 -44.28 -33.52
C THR A 587 14.01 -43.43 -32.40
N ASP A 588 15.32 -43.46 -32.19
CA ASP A 588 16.00 -42.59 -31.23
C ASP A 588 15.87 -41.10 -31.62
N ARG A 589 16.01 -40.77 -32.91
CA ARG A 589 15.74 -39.41 -33.41
C ARG A 589 14.31 -38.97 -33.16
N ALA A 590 13.33 -39.84 -33.38
CA ALA A 590 11.92 -39.55 -33.12
C ALA A 590 11.65 -39.31 -31.63
N VAL A 591 12.22 -40.12 -30.72
CA VAL A 591 12.10 -39.90 -29.27
C VAL A 591 12.67 -38.54 -28.86
N ASN A 592 13.85 -38.18 -29.37
CA ASN A 592 14.47 -36.88 -29.08
C ASN A 592 13.63 -35.71 -29.60
N ALA A 593 13.04 -35.84 -30.79
CA ALA A 593 12.13 -34.82 -31.33
C ALA A 593 10.88 -34.64 -30.45
N ILE A 594 10.29 -35.74 -29.97
CA ILE A 594 9.12 -35.71 -29.06
C ILE A 594 9.48 -35.02 -27.73
N ILE A 595 10.66 -35.30 -27.16
CA ILE A 595 11.14 -34.62 -25.95
C ILE A 595 11.26 -33.10 -26.19
N GLY A 596 11.80 -32.69 -27.35
CA GLY A 596 11.85 -31.28 -27.74
C GLY A 596 10.48 -30.61 -27.83
N ILE A 597 9.48 -31.32 -28.37
CA ILE A 597 8.08 -30.86 -28.42
C ILE A 597 7.51 -30.71 -27.01
N SER A 598 7.69 -31.70 -26.13
CA SER A 598 7.24 -31.63 -24.73
C SER A 598 7.84 -30.43 -23.98
N ASN A 599 9.14 -30.17 -24.16
CA ASN A 599 9.81 -29.00 -23.57
C ASN A 599 9.23 -27.67 -24.10
N THR A 600 8.92 -27.62 -25.40
CA THR A 600 8.28 -26.44 -26.02
C THR A 600 6.89 -26.21 -25.44
N ILE A 601 6.08 -27.26 -25.30
CA ILE A 601 4.74 -27.18 -24.69
C ILE A 601 4.83 -26.72 -23.24
N ALA A 602 5.78 -27.26 -22.46
CA ALA A 602 6.01 -26.85 -21.08
C ALA A 602 6.37 -25.35 -20.97
N THR A 603 7.21 -24.86 -21.90
CA THR A 603 7.56 -23.43 -21.98
C THR A 603 6.35 -22.56 -22.30
N VAL A 604 5.51 -22.98 -23.26
CA VAL A 604 4.26 -22.27 -23.61
C VAL A 604 3.27 -22.27 -22.44
N ASN A 605 3.19 -23.38 -21.69
CA ASN A 605 2.36 -23.45 -20.48
C ASN A 605 2.83 -22.46 -19.41
N GLN A 606 4.14 -22.31 -19.23
CA GLN A 606 4.71 -21.31 -18.31
C GLN A 606 4.35 -19.87 -18.74
N TYR A 607 4.43 -19.54 -20.03
CA TYR A 607 3.97 -18.24 -20.53
C TYR A 607 2.48 -18.01 -20.31
N THR A 608 1.67 -19.06 -20.47
CA THR A 608 0.22 -19.01 -20.24
C THR A 608 -0.11 -18.68 -18.78
N ILE A 609 0.63 -19.25 -17.82
CA ILE A 609 0.51 -18.91 -16.39
C ILE A 609 0.87 -17.43 -16.14
N GLY A 610 1.94 -16.93 -16.77
CA GLY A 610 2.33 -15.52 -16.68
C GLY A 610 1.25 -14.58 -17.23
N ILE A 611 0.67 -14.93 -18.38
CA ILE A 611 -0.44 -14.18 -18.98
C ILE A 611 -1.67 -14.21 -18.06
N ALA A 612 -2.00 -15.35 -17.46
CA ALA A 612 -3.13 -15.46 -16.52
C ALA A 612 -2.98 -14.47 -15.36
N SER A 613 -1.80 -14.41 -14.73
CA SER A 613 -1.51 -13.47 -13.65
C SER A 613 -1.64 -12.01 -14.11
N ALA A 614 -1.12 -11.68 -15.29
CA ALA A 614 -1.23 -10.32 -15.84
C ALA A 614 -2.68 -9.93 -16.16
N VAL A 615 -3.49 -10.87 -16.63
CA VAL A 615 -4.92 -10.66 -16.92
C VAL A 615 -5.72 -10.47 -15.64
N GLU A 616 -5.42 -11.19 -14.56
CA GLU A 616 -6.02 -10.96 -13.24
C GLU A 616 -5.68 -9.55 -12.71
N GLU A 617 -4.43 -9.12 -12.83
CA GLU A 617 -3.99 -7.78 -12.44
C GLU A 617 -4.68 -6.68 -13.27
N GLN A 618 -4.76 -6.85 -14.60
CA GLN A 618 -5.50 -5.96 -15.48
C GLN A 618 -6.99 -5.88 -15.12
N GLY A 619 -7.58 -7.01 -14.72
CA GLY A 619 -8.96 -7.07 -14.24
C GLY A 619 -9.17 -6.23 -12.99
N ALA A 620 -8.28 -6.36 -12.00
CA ALA A 620 -8.33 -5.57 -10.77
C ALA A 620 -8.18 -4.06 -11.05
N ALA A 621 -7.21 -3.68 -11.88
CA ALA A 621 -6.97 -2.29 -12.27
C ALA A 621 -8.16 -1.69 -13.02
N THR A 622 -8.76 -2.43 -13.97
CA THR A 622 -9.94 -1.97 -14.73
C THR A 622 -11.15 -1.77 -13.81
N GLN A 623 -11.32 -2.64 -12.82
CA GLN A 623 -12.39 -2.51 -11.83
C GLN A 623 -12.19 -1.29 -10.92
N GLU A 624 -10.94 -0.94 -10.61
CA GLU A 624 -10.60 0.28 -9.88
C GLU A 624 -10.86 1.54 -10.71
N ILE A 625 -10.51 1.53 -12.00
CA ILE A 625 -10.86 2.60 -12.94
C ILE A 625 -12.36 2.82 -12.96
N ALA A 626 -13.16 1.75 -13.08
CA ALA A 626 -14.62 1.86 -13.07
C ALA A 626 -15.17 2.51 -11.79
N ARG A 627 -14.62 2.16 -10.61
CA ARG A 627 -14.98 2.80 -9.34
C ARG A 627 -14.61 4.28 -9.31
N ASN A 628 -13.40 4.63 -9.72
CA ASN A 628 -12.93 6.02 -9.76
C ASN A 628 -13.75 6.89 -10.72
N VAL A 629 -14.16 6.33 -11.85
CA VAL A 629 -15.03 6.98 -12.83
C VAL A 629 -16.43 7.24 -12.26
N GLN A 630 -17.02 6.28 -11.52
CA GLN A 630 -18.30 6.51 -10.82
C GLN A 630 -18.19 7.62 -9.78
N GLN A 631 -17.10 7.67 -9.02
CA GLN A 631 -16.86 8.74 -8.04
C GLN A 631 -16.69 10.10 -8.74
N ALA A 632 -15.97 10.15 -9.86
CA ALA A 632 -15.85 11.35 -10.67
C ALA A 632 -17.22 11.82 -11.21
N ALA A 633 -18.06 10.90 -11.68
CA ALA A 633 -19.41 11.20 -12.17
C ALA A 633 -20.27 11.85 -11.08
N GLN A 634 -20.24 11.26 -9.88
CA GLN A 634 -20.92 11.80 -8.70
C GLN A 634 -20.42 13.21 -8.36
N GLY A 635 -19.09 13.41 -8.35
CA GLY A 635 -18.48 14.72 -8.12
C GLY A 635 -18.88 15.77 -9.16
N THR A 636 -18.91 15.41 -10.45
CA THR A 636 -19.37 16.33 -11.52
C THR A 636 -20.84 16.72 -11.35
N SER A 637 -21.69 15.78 -10.93
CA SER A 637 -23.11 16.04 -10.64
C SER A 637 -23.28 17.00 -9.44
N GLU A 638 -22.49 16.82 -8.39
CA GLU A 638 -22.49 17.70 -7.22
C GLU A 638 -22.03 19.12 -7.54
N VAL A 639 -21.03 19.27 -8.42
CA VAL A 639 -20.58 20.57 -8.92
C VAL A 639 -21.71 21.25 -9.71
N SER A 640 -22.35 20.55 -10.65
CA SER A 640 -23.47 21.09 -11.43
C SER A 640 -24.62 21.56 -10.52
N ASN A 641 -25.00 20.76 -9.52
CA ASN A 641 -26.03 21.13 -8.55
C ASN A 641 -25.61 22.33 -7.69
N SER A 642 -24.33 22.42 -7.31
CA SER A 642 -23.83 23.54 -6.52
C SER A 642 -23.82 24.84 -7.31
N ILE A 643 -23.44 24.78 -8.59
CA ILE A 643 -23.48 25.94 -9.48
C ILE A 643 -24.91 26.40 -9.77
N ALA A 644 -25.87 25.48 -9.91
CA ALA A 644 -27.28 25.84 -10.02
C ALA A 644 -27.76 26.65 -8.80
N ARG A 645 -27.36 26.25 -7.57
CA ARG A 645 -27.67 27.01 -6.35
C ARG A 645 -26.98 28.38 -6.30
N VAL A 646 -25.74 28.49 -6.79
CA VAL A 646 -25.04 29.78 -6.87
C VAL A 646 -25.77 30.72 -7.82
N LEU A 647 -26.19 30.24 -8.99
CA LEU A 647 -26.98 31.04 -9.95
C LEU A 647 -28.32 31.49 -9.37
N GLU A 648 -28.99 30.64 -8.57
CA GLU A 648 -30.20 31.00 -7.82
C GLU A 648 -29.93 32.12 -6.80
N ALA A 649 -28.86 31.98 -6.01
CA ALA A 649 -28.46 32.97 -5.01
C ALA A 649 -28.08 34.31 -5.65
N GLU A 650 -27.36 34.29 -6.78
CA GLU A 650 -27.02 35.51 -7.51
C GLU A 650 -28.26 36.23 -8.06
N ARG A 651 -29.27 35.50 -8.55
CA ARG A 651 -30.56 36.12 -8.92
C ARG A 651 -31.23 36.83 -7.75
N ALA A 652 -31.19 36.24 -6.55
CA ALA A 652 -31.71 36.87 -5.35
C ALA A 652 -30.92 38.14 -4.98
N THR A 653 -29.59 38.11 -5.10
CA THR A 653 -28.71 39.27 -4.88
C THR A 653 -29.01 40.41 -5.86
N VAL A 654 -29.18 40.10 -7.14
CA VAL A 654 -29.53 41.10 -8.17
C VAL A 654 -30.88 41.75 -7.88
N ASN A 655 -31.88 40.97 -7.46
CA ASN A 655 -33.19 41.50 -7.06
C ASN A 655 -33.07 42.42 -5.83
N ALA A 656 -32.34 42.01 -4.80
CA ALA A 656 -32.11 42.81 -3.61
C ALA A 656 -31.35 44.12 -3.91
N ALA A 657 -30.36 44.08 -4.80
CA ALA A 657 -29.63 45.27 -5.24
C ALA A 657 -30.54 46.26 -5.99
N SER A 658 -31.46 45.75 -6.81
CA SER A 658 -32.48 46.55 -7.51
C SER A 658 -33.45 47.23 -6.52
N GLU A 659 -33.94 46.47 -5.52
CA GLU A 659 -34.80 47.01 -4.46
C GLU A 659 -34.09 48.09 -3.61
N LEU A 660 -32.82 47.86 -3.25
CA LEU A 660 -32.01 48.84 -2.51
C LEU A 660 -31.79 50.11 -3.32
N THR A 661 -31.57 49.99 -4.63
CA THR A 661 -31.42 51.15 -5.52
C THR A 661 -32.72 51.96 -5.58
N ALA A 662 -33.87 51.29 -5.73
CA ALA A 662 -35.18 51.95 -5.68
C ALA A 662 -35.47 52.63 -4.32
N LEU A 663 -35.03 52.02 -3.22
CA LEU A 663 -35.15 52.60 -1.88
C LEU A 663 -34.23 53.83 -1.71
N ALA A 664 -33.01 53.76 -2.22
CA ALA A 664 -32.06 54.87 -2.23
C ALA A 664 -32.63 56.08 -3.00
N ASP A 665 -33.22 55.84 -4.18
CA ASP A 665 -33.86 56.89 -4.99
C ASP A 665 -35.04 57.55 -4.25
N ARG A 666 -35.88 56.73 -3.59
CA ARG A 666 -36.99 57.24 -2.76
C ARG A 666 -36.49 58.08 -1.59
N LEU A 667 -35.48 57.61 -0.85
CA LEU A 667 -34.90 58.33 0.28
C LEU A 667 -34.27 59.65 -0.17
N ASN A 668 -33.69 59.68 -1.37
CA ASN A 668 -33.13 60.90 -1.93
C ASN A 668 -34.25 61.93 -2.21
N GLY A 669 -35.37 61.48 -2.78
CA GLY A 669 -36.55 62.31 -3.00
C GLY A 669 -37.18 62.86 -1.71
N GLU A 670 -37.33 62.02 -0.68
CA GLU A 670 -37.84 62.44 0.64
C GLU A 670 -36.89 63.41 1.35
N SER A 671 -35.57 63.19 1.23
CA SER A 671 -34.55 64.10 1.78
C SER A 671 -34.59 65.46 1.09
N ALA A 672 -34.77 65.50 -0.24
CA ALA A 672 -34.93 66.74 -0.99
C ALA A 672 -36.23 67.48 -0.61
N ARG A 673 -37.34 66.76 -0.43
CA ARG A 673 -38.61 67.33 0.06
C ARG A 673 -38.49 67.89 1.47
N LEU A 674 -37.83 67.18 2.39
CA LEU A 674 -37.62 67.66 3.75
C LEU A 674 -36.80 68.96 3.75
N ARG A 675 -35.73 69.02 2.95
CA ARG A 675 -34.91 70.23 2.79
C ARG A 675 -35.72 71.41 2.26
N HIS A 676 -36.58 71.17 1.28
CA HIS A 676 -37.47 72.18 0.71
C HIS A 676 -38.50 72.69 1.73
N ASN A 677 -39.23 71.78 2.38
CA ASN A 677 -40.28 72.12 3.35
C ASN A 677 -39.73 72.87 4.57
N VAL A 678 -38.54 72.49 5.05
CA VAL A 678 -37.87 73.20 6.15
C VAL A 678 -37.43 74.60 5.70
N GLY A 679 -36.94 74.74 4.46
CA GLY A 679 -36.64 76.04 3.87
C GLY A 679 -37.87 76.96 3.77
N GLU A 680 -39.00 76.44 3.32
CA GLU A 680 -40.28 77.19 3.27
C GLU A 680 -40.78 77.57 4.66
N PHE A 681 -40.80 76.61 5.60
CA PHE A 681 -41.25 76.85 6.97
C PHE A 681 -40.44 77.96 7.66
N VAL A 682 -39.11 77.95 7.50
CA VAL A 682 -38.23 78.99 8.07
C VAL A 682 -38.47 80.34 7.41
N THR A 683 -38.79 80.35 6.12
CA THR A 683 -39.12 81.58 5.39
C THR A 683 -40.44 82.17 5.88
N GLU A 684 -41.45 81.35 6.17
CA GLU A 684 -42.72 81.83 6.73
C GLU A 684 -42.65 82.21 8.21
N VAL A 685 -41.87 81.48 9.02
CA VAL A 685 -41.59 81.86 10.42
C VAL A 685 -40.81 83.18 10.51
N LYS A 686 -40.05 83.56 9.48
CA LYS A 686 -39.38 84.87 9.39
C LYS A 686 -40.29 86.02 8.91
N LYS A 687 -41.45 85.71 8.32
CA LYS A 687 -42.40 86.71 7.80
C LYS A 687 -43.53 87.05 8.78
N GLY A 688 -43.89 86.14 9.69
CA GLY A 688 -44.87 86.35 10.77
C GLY A 688 -44.21 86.76 12.08
#